data_AF-A0A429J774-F1
#
_entry.id   AF-A0A429J774-F1
#
_cell.length_a   1.000
_cell.length_b   1.000
_cell.length_c   1.000
_cell.angle_alpha   90.00
_cell.angle_beta   90.00
_cell.angle_gamma   90.00
#
_symmetry.space_group_name_H-M   'P 1'
#
loop_
_entity.id
_entity.type
_entity.pdbx_description
1 polymer ?
#
loop_
_entity_poly.entity_id
_entity_poly.type
_entity_poly.pdbx_seq_one_letter_code
_entity_poly.pdbx_strand_id
1 'polypeptide(L)'
;MAQDTGAPAVPGEGQSRRTVLVAIGALLLGLLIAALDQTIVATALPTIVSDLGGLDHLSWVVTAYLLASTAATPLWGKLGDQYGRKRLFQTAIVIFLIGSALCGIAQDMPQLIAFRAVQGLGGGGLIVLSMAIVGDIVPPRDRGRYQGLFGAVFGATSVLGPLLGGLFVDHLSWRWVFYINLPIGIVALAVIAAVLHIPARRTPHRIDYPGTVLIAAVAACFVLMTSLGGVSYGWGSWQIIGLGVLGLVLLAVFVAVERRAAEPVLPLRLFRLRSFTLTAVIGFVIGFAMFGSMTYLPTFLQVVKGVSPTMSGVHMLPMVIGMLLSSTGSGQLVSRTGRYKVFPIAGTAVTAVGLLLLHQLGPSSGTAVMSVFFFVFGFGLGLVMQVLVLIVQNAVAYEDLGVATSGATFFRSIGSSFGVSIFGTIFANKLGPRIADALAGQRLPPGTDPSKIAEDPRTVGQLPPDAASGVLDAYSTSITDVFLYAVPVVLIAFVLAWFLREEPLRRGVTAPDNSEVLSPNPVERSSYEEVCRALSRLGSLEGRKAVYERITETAGLDLKPAASWMLLRINRYGSVEPALLSERSIVPLRVIAEATRQIEERGLAVREGLPLVLTDQGRAVAERLTAARRASLAELLGDWWTEDRPTDLTELVDELSAELCGSDAESPHGEEPWRRRPGAAPR
;
A
#
# COMPACT_ATOMS: atom_id res chain seq x y z
N MET A 1 -10.18 -29.18 -24.58
CA MET A 1 -9.50 -28.31 -23.59
C MET A 1 -10.59 -27.54 -22.85
N ALA A 2 -10.98 -28.02 -21.68
CA ALA A 2 -11.96 -27.33 -20.84
C ALA A 2 -11.28 -26.11 -20.19
N GLN A 3 -11.73 -24.91 -20.55
CA GLN A 3 -11.34 -23.68 -19.86
C GLN A 3 -12.16 -23.61 -18.58
N ASP A 4 -11.44 -23.56 -17.46
CA ASP A 4 -11.94 -23.48 -16.10
C ASP A 4 -12.68 -22.13 -15.92
N THR A 5 -14.02 -22.14 -15.99
CA THR A 5 -14.91 -20.96 -15.91
C THR A 5 -15.17 -20.50 -14.47
N GLY A 6 -14.15 -20.57 -13.62
CA GLY A 6 -14.22 -20.08 -12.24
C GLY A 6 -14.38 -18.56 -12.19
N ALA A 7 -15.46 -18.09 -11.53
CA ALA A 7 -15.67 -16.69 -11.19
C ALA A 7 -14.41 -16.08 -10.53
N PRO A 8 -14.11 -14.79 -10.73
CA PRO A 8 -12.95 -14.17 -10.12
C PRO A 8 -13.10 -14.16 -8.59
N ALA A 9 -12.26 -14.96 -7.90
CA ALA A 9 -12.23 -15.03 -6.45
C ALA A 9 -12.02 -13.64 -5.83
N VAL A 10 -12.90 -13.26 -4.90
CA VAL A 10 -12.72 -12.07 -4.05
C VAL A 10 -11.52 -12.31 -3.14
N PRO A 11 -10.56 -11.37 -3.02
CA PRO A 11 -9.44 -11.50 -2.10
C PRO A 11 -9.96 -11.63 -0.66
N GLY A 12 -9.74 -12.80 -0.06
CA GLY A 12 -10.13 -13.09 1.33
C GLY A 12 -11.46 -13.84 1.51
N GLU A 13 -12.28 -14.05 0.47
CA GLU A 13 -13.46 -14.93 0.60
C GLU A 13 -13.00 -16.39 0.76
N GLY A 14 -13.26 -16.98 1.93
CA GLY A 14 -12.91 -18.35 2.29
C GLY A 14 -11.67 -18.51 3.18
N GLN A 15 -10.91 -17.45 3.49
CA GLN A 15 -9.79 -17.55 4.44
C GLN A 15 -10.25 -17.32 5.88
N SER A 16 -9.96 -18.29 6.77
CA SER A 16 -10.19 -18.13 8.20
C SER A 16 -9.46 -16.88 8.73
N ARG A 17 -10.13 -16.10 9.60
CA ARG A 17 -9.56 -14.93 10.28
C ARG A 17 -8.21 -15.22 10.94
N ARG A 18 -8.00 -16.48 11.36
CA ARG A 18 -6.73 -16.97 11.91
C ARG A 18 -5.61 -17.01 10.87
N THR A 19 -5.89 -17.44 9.65
CA THR A 19 -4.95 -17.48 8.52
C THR A 19 -4.46 -16.08 8.16
N VAL A 20 -5.38 -15.10 8.12
CA VAL A 20 -5.04 -13.70 7.85
C VAL A 20 -4.13 -13.12 8.93
N LEU A 21 -4.43 -13.36 10.21
CA LEU A 21 -3.60 -12.88 11.32
C LEU A 21 -2.19 -13.49 11.32
N VAL A 22 -2.07 -14.78 11.02
CA VAL A 22 -0.77 -15.47 10.94
C VAL A 22 0.05 -14.97 9.74
N ALA A 23 -0.59 -14.77 8.59
CA ALA A 23 0.06 -14.18 7.43
C ALA A 23 0.58 -12.77 7.71
N ILE A 24 -0.24 -11.92 8.35
CA ILE A 24 0.16 -10.57 8.74
C ILE A 24 1.30 -10.61 9.75
N GLY A 25 1.27 -11.51 10.74
CA GLY A 25 2.38 -11.70 11.67
C GLY A 25 3.70 -11.99 10.95
N ALA A 26 3.67 -12.83 9.91
CA ALA A 26 4.87 -13.14 9.14
C ALA A 26 5.34 -11.97 8.24
N LEU A 27 4.42 -11.18 7.68
CA LEU A 27 4.77 -9.93 6.97
C LEU A 27 5.41 -8.92 7.93
N LEU A 28 4.86 -8.79 9.14
CA LEU A 28 5.41 -7.92 10.18
C LEU A 28 6.78 -8.41 10.66
N LEU A 29 7.03 -9.72 10.71
CA LEU A 29 8.37 -10.27 10.96
C LEU A 29 9.35 -9.92 9.84
N GLY A 30 8.95 -10.06 8.57
CA GLY A 30 9.80 -9.63 7.44
C GLY A 30 10.15 -8.13 7.50
N LEU A 31 9.16 -7.30 7.82
CA LEU A 31 9.36 -5.87 8.05
C LEU A 31 10.27 -5.59 9.26
N LEU A 32 10.07 -6.32 10.36
CA LEU A 32 10.85 -6.19 11.60
C LEU A 32 12.32 -6.40 11.32
N ILE A 33 12.68 -7.47 10.61
CA ILE A 33 14.07 -7.77 10.27
C ILE A 33 14.66 -6.67 9.39
N ALA A 34 13.93 -6.21 8.37
CA ALA A 34 14.40 -5.17 7.47
C ALA A 34 14.62 -3.82 8.18
N ALA A 35 13.74 -3.45 9.11
CA ALA A 35 13.84 -2.21 9.88
C ALA A 35 14.88 -2.32 11.01
N LEU A 36 14.96 -3.47 11.69
CA LEU A 36 15.94 -3.75 12.74
C LEU A 36 17.36 -3.61 12.18
N ASP A 37 17.62 -4.19 11.01
CA ASP A 37 18.93 -4.20 10.34
C ASP A 37 19.49 -2.79 10.08
N GLN A 38 18.64 -1.81 9.76
CA GLN A 38 19.06 -0.41 9.60
C GLN A 38 19.53 0.20 10.93
N THR A 39 18.80 -0.08 12.00
CA THR A 39 19.04 0.51 13.33
C THR A 39 20.19 -0.15 14.09
N ILE A 40 20.32 -1.48 14.00
CA ILE A 40 21.30 -2.26 14.74
C ILE A 40 22.72 -2.08 14.18
N VAL A 41 22.85 -1.97 12.85
CA VAL A 41 24.15 -1.78 12.20
C VAL A 41 24.70 -0.38 12.51
N ALA A 42 23.84 0.64 12.60
CA ALA A 42 24.26 1.98 12.98
C ALA A 42 24.98 2.01 14.34
N THR A 43 24.55 1.18 15.30
CA THR A 43 25.22 1.08 16.61
C THR A 43 26.49 0.24 16.61
N ALA A 44 26.60 -0.75 15.73
CA ALA A 44 27.79 -1.59 15.63
C ALA A 44 28.88 -1.01 14.70
N LEU A 45 28.54 0.04 13.93
CA LEU A 45 29.39 0.62 12.90
C LEU A 45 30.80 1.01 13.39
N PRO A 46 30.99 1.64 14.57
CA PRO A 46 32.34 1.97 15.05
C PRO A 46 33.22 0.73 15.28
N THR A 47 32.64 -0.34 15.84
CA THR A 47 33.36 -1.60 16.10
C THR A 47 33.68 -2.33 14.81
N ILE A 48 32.74 -2.35 13.85
CA ILE A 48 32.94 -2.94 12.52
C ILE A 48 34.17 -2.33 11.84
N VAL A 49 34.33 -1.01 11.91
CA VAL A 49 35.46 -0.32 11.30
C VAL A 49 36.75 -0.46 12.10
N SER A 50 36.67 -0.58 13.43
CA SER A 50 37.83 -0.94 14.24
C SER A 50 38.39 -2.31 13.86
N ASP A 51 37.54 -3.28 13.53
CA ASP A 51 37.95 -4.66 13.22
C ASP A 51 38.42 -4.86 11.77
N LEU A 52 37.76 -4.20 10.80
CA LEU A 52 37.99 -4.42 9.37
C LEU A 52 38.81 -3.29 8.72
N GLY A 53 39.03 -2.17 9.42
CA GLY A 53 39.72 -0.98 8.92
C GLY A 53 38.89 -0.16 7.91
N GLY A 54 39.46 0.96 7.44
CA GLY A 54 38.84 1.81 6.40
C GLY A 54 37.84 2.83 6.92
N LEU A 55 38.31 3.80 7.73
CA LEU A 55 37.51 4.92 8.23
C LEU A 55 36.82 5.70 7.09
N ASP A 56 37.49 5.83 5.93
CA ASP A 56 36.94 6.52 4.75
C ASP A 56 35.71 5.83 4.15
N HIS A 57 35.46 4.57 4.52
CA HIS A 57 34.34 3.75 4.02
C HIS A 57 33.17 3.63 5.01
N LEU A 58 33.24 4.29 6.17
CA LEU A 58 32.21 4.26 7.22
C LEU A 58 30.81 4.58 6.70
N SER A 59 30.68 5.68 5.96
CA SER A 59 29.41 6.15 5.41
C SER A 59 28.85 5.16 4.38
N TRP A 60 29.72 4.52 3.60
CA TRP A 60 29.34 3.63 2.51
C TRP A 60 28.61 2.36 2.97
N VAL A 61 28.84 1.88 4.20
CA VAL A 61 28.15 0.70 4.73
C VAL A 61 26.64 0.94 4.86
N VAL A 62 26.24 2.14 5.28
CA VAL A 62 24.82 2.53 5.39
C VAL A 62 24.30 3.01 4.04
N THR A 63 25.09 3.82 3.32
CA THR A 63 24.70 4.36 2.02
C THR A 63 24.43 3.25 1.00
N ALA A 64 25.27 2.21 0.89
CA ALA A 64 25.09 1.14 -0.07
C ALA A 64 23.79 0.34 0.17
N TYR A 65 23.44 0.08 1.43
CA TYR A 65 22.17 -0.56 1.78
C TYR A 65 20.97 0.34 1.39
N LEU A 66 21.00 1.62 1.78
CA LEU A 66 19.91 2.56 1.48
C LEU A 66 19.76 2.79 -0.03
N LEU A 67 20.87 2.87 -0.75
CA LEU A 67 20.95 3.00 -2.20
C LEU A 67 20.27 1.81 -2.88
N ALA A 68 20.68 0.59 -2.54
CA ALA A 68 20.14 -0.63 -3.12
C ALA A 68 18.66 -0.83 -2.77
N SER A 69 18.28 -0.56 -1.51
CA SER A 69 16.89 -0.63 -1.05
C SER A 69 15.98 0.36 -1.76
N THR A 70 16.44 1.60 -1.94
CA THR A 70 15.68 2.65 -2.64
C THR A 70 15.56 2.35 -4.14
N ALA A 71 16.64 1.90 -4.78
CA ALA A 71 16.64 1.54 -6.20
C ALA A 71 15.77 0.31 -6.50
N ALA A 72 15.74 -0.69 -5.61
CA ALA A 72 14.96 -1.90 -5.80
C ALA A 72 13.46 -1.72 -5.47
N THR A 73 13.09 -0.68 -4.72
CA THR A 73 11.71 -0.46 -4.25
C THR A 73 10.66 -0.42 -5.38
N PRO A 74 10.82 0.38 -6.45
CA PRO A 74 9.87 0.40 -7.57
C PRO A 74 9.80 -0.95 -8.29
N LEU A 75 10.96 -1.60 -8.46
CA LEU A 75 11.10 -2.88 -9.14
C LEU A 75 10.31 -3.98 -8.43
N TRP A 76 10.44 -4.08 -7.10
CA TRP A 76 9.67 -5.03 -6.31
C TRP A 76 8.17 -4.82 -6.39
N GLY A 77 7.71 -3.56 -6.41
CA GLY A 77 6.29 -3.25 -6.59
C GLY A 77 5.74 -3.82 -7.89
N LYS A 78 6.42 -3.54 -9.01
CA LYS A 78 6.01 -4.00 -10.34
C LYS A 78 6.13 -5.52 -10.51
N LEU A 79 7.27 -6.10 -10.13
CA LEU A 79 7.46 -7.54 -10.23
C LEU A 79 6.46 -8.29 -9.32
N GLY A 80 6.10 -7.70 -8.19
CA GLY A 80 5.07 -8.22 -7.31
C GLY A 80 3.69 -8.27 -7.97
N ASP A 81 3.33 -7.25 -8.77
CA ASP A 81 2.08 -7.21 -9.52
C ASP A 81 2.08 -8.24 -10.68
N GLN A 82 3.21 -8.40 -11.38
CA GLN A 82 3.32 -9.27 -12.57
C GLN A 82 3.50 -10.76 -12.26
N TYR A 83 4.38 -11.11 -11.32
CA TYR A 83 4.78 -12.49 -11.03
C TYR A 83 4.15 -13.06 -9.76
N GLY A 84 3.34 -12.25 -9.07
CA GLY A 84 2.62 -12.60 -7.86
C GLY A 84 3.39 -12.26 -6.57
N ARG A 85 2.76 -11.49 -5.69
CA ARG A 85 3.38 -10.93 -4.50
C ARG A 85 3.94 -11.98 -3.52
N LYS A 86 3.29 -13.15 -3.36
CA LYS A 86 3.76 -14.22 -2.46
C LYS A 86 5.18 -14.65 -2.81
N ARG A 87 5.42 -15.03 -4.07
CA ARG A 87 6.71 -15.56 -4.51
C ARG A 87 7.80 -14.50 -4.41
N LEU A 88 7.48 -13.28 -4.82
CA LEU A 88 8.42 -12.17 -4.79
C LEU A 88 8.80 -11.78 -3.36
N PHE A 89 7.86 -11.87 -2.41
CA PHE A 89 8.16 -11.66 -1.00
C PHE A 89 9.12 -12.72 -0.45
N GLN A 90 8.89 -13.99 -0.80
CA GLN A 90 9.80 -15.08 -0.43
C GLN A 90 11.19 -14.88 -1.03
N THR A 91 11.27 -14.48 -2.30
CA THR A 91 12.55 -14.14 -2.95
C THR A 91 13.24 -12.96 -2.25
N ALA A 92 12.50 -11.92 -1.86
CA ALA A 92 13.06 -10.79 -1.11
C ALA A 92 13.61 -11.23 0.26
N ILE A 93 12.91 -12.11 0.99
CA ILE A 93 13.43 -12.70 2.23
C ILE A 93 14.73 -13.46 1.95
N VAL A 94 14.75 -14.34 0.94
CA VAL A 94 15.93 -15.16 0.63
C VAL A 94 17.13 -14.30 0.26
N ILE A 95 16.95 -13.29 -0.60
CA ILE A 95 18.02 -12.33 -0.96
C ILE A 95 18.51 -11.60 0.28
N PHE A 96 17.59 -11.15 1.15
CA PHE A 96 17.95 -10.48 2.39
C PHE A 96 18.77 -11.39 3.33
N LEU A 97 18.35 -12.66 3.49
CA LEU A 97 19.04 -13.62 4.35
C LEU A 97 20.42 -13.99 3.81
N ILE A 98 20.55 -14.19 2.50
CA ILE A 98 21.85 -14.43 1.85
C ILE A 98 22.76 -13.21 2.06
N GLY A 99 22.25 -12.00 1.81
CA GLY A 99 22.99 -10.76 2.04
C GLY A 99 23.45 -10.62 3.50
N SER A 100 22.57 -10.95 4.46
CA SER A 100 22.88 -10.93 5.88
C SER A 100 23.94 -11.96 6.26
N ALA A 101 23.84 -13.19 5.73
CA ALA A 101 24.85 -14.23 5.94
C ALA A 101 26.22 -13.81 5.38
N LEU A 102 26.25 -13.23 4.18
CA LEU A 102 27.47 -12.72 3.56
C LEU A 102 28.07 -11.56 4.36
N CYS A 103 27.26 -10.62 4.88
CA CYS A 103 27.74 -9.55 5.76
C CYS A 103 28.39 -10.09 7.04
N GLY A 104 27.84 -11.17 7.62
CA GLY A 104 28.42 -11.83 8.79
C GLY A 104 29.77 -12.53 8.53
N ILE A 105 30.06 -12.91 7.28
CA ILE A 105 31.31 -13.57 6.89
C ILE A 105 32.34 -12.58 6.32
N ALA A 106 31.93 -11.34 6.01
CA ALA A 106 32.77 -10.30 5.39
C ALA A 106 34.15 -10.16 6.06
N GLN A 107 35.21 -10.13 5.25
CA GLN A 107 36.60 -10.09 5.70
C GLN A 107 37.24 -8.71 5.55
N ASP A 108 36.67 -7.85 4.71
CA ASP A 108 37.13 -6.49 4.44
C ASP A 108 35.96 -5.53 4.20
N MET A 109 36.23 -4.23 4.26
CA MET A 109 35.21 -3.19 4.15
C MET A 109 34.53 -3.14 2.77
N PRO A 110 35.24 -3.24 1.63
CA PRO A 110 34.62 -3.37 0.31
C PRO A 110 33.68 -4.57 0.18
N GLN A 111 34.08 -5.75 0.69
CA GLN A 111 33.20 -6.92 0.74
C GLN A 111 31.93 -6.64 1.54
N LEU A 112 32.07 -6.04 2.74
CA LEU A 112 30.91 -5.69 3.56
C LEU A 112 29.98 -4.73 2.81
N ILE A 113 30.50 -3.71 2.13
CA ILE A 113 29.71 -2.77 1.34
C ILE A 113 28.96 -3.47 0.20
N ALA A 114 29.64 -4.37 -0.52
CA ALA A 114 29.01 -5.15 -1.60
C ALA A 114 27.89 -6.05 -1.08
N PHE A 115 28.13 -6.74 0.05
CA PHE A 115 27.12 -7.59 0.68
C PHE A 115 25.95 -6.79 1.26
N ARG A 116 26.20 -5.57 1.77
CA ARG A 116 25.15 -4.64 2.20
C ARG A 116 24.30 -4.16 1.04
N ALA A 117 24.88 -3.96 -0.14
CA ALA A 117 24.10 -3.68 -1.35
C ALA A 117 23.18 -4.84 -1.69
N VAL A 118 23.68 -6.09 -1.68
CA VAL A 118 22.86 -7.30 -1.92
C VAL A 118 21.74 -7.43 -0.88
N GLN A 119 22.05 -7.20 0.40
CA GLN A 119 21.07 -7.23 1.49
C GLN A 119 20.01 -6.14 1.32
N GLY A 120 20.42 -4.93 0.92
CA GLY A 120 19.54 -3.79 0.65
C GLY A 120 18.54 -4.07 -0.47
N LEU A 121 18.93 -4.79 -1.52
CA LEU A 121 18.02 -5.24 -2.58
C LEU A 121 16.85 -6.04 -1.98
N GLY A 122 17.11 -6.97 -1.06
CA GLY A 122 16.06 -7.71 -0.36
C GLY A 122 15.24 -6.82 0.59
N GLY A 123 15.91 -5.94 1.34
CA GLY A 123 15.29 -5.06 2.34
C GLY A 123 14.23 -4.12 1.79
N GLY A 124 14.50 -3.51 0.63
CA GLY A 124 13.52 -2.66 -0.07
C GLY A 124 12.27 -3.45 -0.48
N GLY A 125 12.46 -4.68 -0.95
CA GLY A 125 11.37 -5.58 -1.30
C GLY A 125 10.52 -5.97 -0.11
N LEU A 126 11.14 -6.29 1.04
CA LEU A 126 10.44 -6.63 2.28
C LEU A 126 9.50 -5.51 2.73
N ILE A 127 9.94 -4.26 2.70
CA ILE A 127 9.10 -3.11 3.11
C ILE A 127 7.92 -2.93 2.15
N VAL A 128 8.20 -2.86 0.85
CA VAL A 128 7.21 -2.50 -0.18
C VAL A 128 6.18 -3.61 -0.38
N LEU A 129 6.64 -4.85 -0.54
CA LEU A 129 5.76 -5.99 -0.75
C LEU A 129 4.92 -6.30 0.51
N SER A 130 5.44 -6.07 1.72
CA SER A 130 4.62 -6.22 2.93
C SER A 130 3.42 -5.28 2.92
N MET A 131 3.64 -4.01 2.59
CA MET A 131 2.55 -3.02 2.50
C MET A 131 1.55 -3.34 1.39
N ALA A 132 2.04 -3.84 0.26
CA ALA A 132 1.20 -4.20 -0.87
C ALA A 132 0.38 -5.48 -0.62
N ILE A 133 0.98 -6.52 -0.02
CA ILE A 133 0.30 -7.77 0.36
C ILE A 133 -0.80 -7.51 1.40
N VAL A 134 -0.59 -6.60 2.35
CA VAL A 134 -1.67 -6.19 3.25
C VAL A 134 -2.84 -5.59 2.47
N GLY A 135 -2.58 -4.86 1.39
CA GLY A 135 -3.60 -4.38 0.47
C GLY A 135 -4.42 -5.51 -0.16
N ASP A 136 -3.79 -6.63 -0.48
CA ASP A 136 -4.44 -7.76 -1.15
C ASP A 136 -5.26 -8.63 -0.18
N ILE A 137 -4.81 -8.82 1.07
CA ILE A 137 -5.47 -9.73 2.02
C ILE A 137 -6.49 -9.00 2.91
N VAL A 138 -6.27 -7.71 3.16
CA VAL A 138 -7.05 -6.94 4.11
C VAL A 138 -8.02 -5.99 3.38
N PRO A 139 -9.32 -6.07 3.67
CA PRO A 139 -10.32 -5.13 3.16
C PRO A 139 -9.93 -3.67 3.48
N PRO A 140 -10.19 -2.69 2.60
CA PRO A 140 -9.81 -1.28 2.81
C PRO A 140 -10.16 -0.71 4.17
N ARG A 141 -11.32 -1.09 4.73
CA ARG A 141 -11.77 -0.70 6.08
C ARG A 141 -10.86 -1.20 7.20
N ASP A 142 -10.27 -2.37 7.06
CA ASP A 142 -9.43 -2.94 8.13
C ASP A 142 -7.96 -2.56 7.96
N ARG A 143 -7.55 -2.07 6.77
CA ARG A 143 -6.16 -1.71 6.44
C ARG A 143 -5.56 -0.75 7.46
N GLY A 144 -6.30 0.26 7.89
CA GLY A 144 -5.83 1.22 8.91
C GLY A 144 -5.43 0.57 10.24
N ARG A 145 -6.13 -0.49 10.67
CA ARG A 145 -5.78 -1.27 11.87
C ARG A 145 -4.43 -1.96 11.70
N TYR A 146 -4.28 -2.65 10.58
CA TYR A 146 -3.12 -3.50 10.34
C TYR A 146 -1.89 -2.67 9.98
N GLN A 147 -2.08 -1.53 9.31
CA GLN A 147 -1.05 -0.53 9.07
C GLN A 147 -0.52 0.12 10.36
N GLY A 148 -1.36 0.29 11.39
CA GLY A 148 -0.90 0.68 12.74
C GLY A 148 0.16 -0.28 13.31
N LEU A 149 0.05 -1.58 13.02
CA LEU A 149 1.05 -2.58 13.42
C LEU A 149 2.41 -2.36 12.72
N PHE A 150 2.43 -1.82 11.50
CA PHE A 150 3.68 -1.49 10.82
C PHE A 150 4.40 -0.36 11.57
N GLY A 151 3.66 0.66 12.01
CA GLY A 151 4.18 1.70 12.90
C GLY A 151 4.72 1.11 14.21
N ALA A 152 4.06 0.06 14.73
CA ALA A 152 4.48 -0.61 15.96
C ALA A 152 5.82 -1.32 15.78
N VAL A 153 6.00 -1.96 14.64
CA VAL A 153 7.25 -2.61 14.26
C VAL A 153 8.37 -1.58 14.16
N PHE A 154 8.19 -0.49 13.40
CA PHE A 154 9.20 0.58 13.30
C PHE A 154 9.55 1.19 14.68
N GLY A 155 8.54 1.32 15.53
CA GLY A 155 8.70 1.77 16.90
C GLY A 155 9.48 0.82 17.80
N ALA A 156 9.16 -0.47 17.71
CA ALA A 156 9.88 -1.51 18.44
C ALA A 156 11.33 -1.59 17.97
N THR A 157 11.59 -1.52 16.66
CA THR A 157 12.95 -1.59 16.10
C THR A 157 13.79 -0.38 16.49
N SER A 158 13.22 0.81 16.65
CA SER A 158 14.03 1.97 17.08
C SER A 158 14.63 1.81 18.49
N VAL A 159 14.04 0.98 19.34
CA VAL A 159 14.57 0.67 20.69
C VAL A 159 15.35 -0.64 20.69
N LEU A 160 14.79 -1.69 20.08
CA LEU A 160 15.44 -2.99 19.99
C LEU A 160 16.75 -2.95 19.21
N GLY A 161 16.84 -2.11 18.18
CA GLY A 161 18.04 -1.96 17.34
C GLY A 161 19.27 -1.59 18.16
N PRO A 162 19.31 -0.40 18.78
CA PRO A 162 20.44 0.01 19.60
C PRO A 162 20.71 -0.92 20.79
N LEU A 163 19.65 -1.45 21.42
CA LEU A 163 19.79 -2.32 22.59
C LEU A 163 20.42 -3.67 22.24
N LEU A 164 19.94 -4.32 21.18
CA LEU A 164 20.52 -5.58 20.69
C LEU A 164 21.90 -5.35 20.06
N GLY A 165 22.08 -4.24 19.35
CA GLY A 165 23.36 -3.87 18.74
C GLY A 165 24.45 -3.68 19.77
N GLY A 166 24.19 -2.91 20.82
CA GLY A 166 25.09 -2.75 21.97
C GLY A 166 25.38 -4.09 22.65
N LEU A 167 24.34 -4.86 22.99
CA LEU A 167 24.50 -6.19 23.61
C LEU A 167 25.40 -7.13 22.80
N PHE A 168 25.22 -7.18 21.47
CA PHE A 168 26.03 -8.05 20.60
C PHE A 168 27.46 -7.56 20.43
N VAL A 169 27.68 -6.26 20.41
CA VAL A 169 29.03 -5.68 20.35
C VAL A 169 29.77 -5.89 21.67
N ASP A 170 29.08 -5.72 22.80
CA ASP A 170 29.69 -5.77 24.14
C ASP A 170 29.96 -7.21 24.62
N HIS A 171 29.08 -8.16 24.30
CA HIS A 171 29.17 -9.54 24.81
C HIS A 171 29.45 -10.61 23.75
N LEU A 172 29.28 -10.30 22.47
CA LEU A 172 29.53 -11.23 21.37
C LEU A 172 30.49 -10.60 20.34
N SER A 173 30.16 -10.67 19.07
CA SER A 173 30.89 -10.07 17.96
C SER A 173 29.89 -9.30 17.10
N TRP A 174 30.33 -8.22 16.47
CA TRP A 174 29.52 -7.44 15.52
C TRP A 174 28.89 -8.32 14.42
N ARG A 175 29.47 -9.48 14.10
CA ARG A 175 28.92 -10.42 13.11
C ARG A 175 27.52 -10.94 13.48
N TRP A 176 27.22 -11.05 14.78
CA TRP A 176 25.90 -11.50 15.26
C TRP A 176 24.77 -10.52 14.97
N VAL A 177 25.12 -9.25 14.74
CA VAL A 177 24.19 -8.22 14.25
C VAL A 177 23.57 -8.62 12.91
N PHE A 178 24.29 -9.38 12.08
CA PHE A 178 23.78 -9.92 10.83
C PHE A 178 23.20 -11.33 10.99
N TYR A 179 23.75 -12.17 11.88
CA TYR A 179 23.25 -13.53 12.06
C TYR A 179 21.88 -13.60 12.76
N ILE A 180 21.50 -12.62 13.58
CA ILE A 180 20.15 -12.56 14.20
C ILE A 180 19.02 -12.55 13.17
N ASN A 181 19.28 -11.99 11.98
CA ASN A 181 18.28 -11.92 10.92
C ASN A 181 17.94 -13.29 10.32
N LEU A 182 18.88 -14.23 10.31
CA LEU A 182 18.72 -15.57 9.72
C LEU A 182 17.59 -16.39 10.38
N PRO A 183 17.60 -16.66 11.70
CA PRO A 183 16.57 -17.46 12.33
C PRO A 183 15.18 -16.83 12.18
N ILE A 184 15.08 -15.51 12.35
CA ILE A 184 13.80 -14.79 12.25
C ILE A 184 13.28 -14.85 10.81
N GLY A 185 14.14 -14.66 9.81
CA GLY A 185 13.74 -14.69 8.41
C GLY A 185 13.39 -16.09 7.93
N ILE A 186 14.06 -17.14 8.42
CA ILE A 186 13.70 -18.53 8.14
C ILE A 186 12.30 -18.83 8.68
N VAL A 187 11.99 -18.39 9.90
CA VAL A 187 10.64 -18.55 10.48
C VAL A 187 9.60 -17.79 9.64
N ALA A 188 9.87 -16.53 9.28
CA ALA A 188 8.97 -15.75 8.43
C ALA A 188 8.74 -16.42 7.06
N LEU A 189 9.81 -16.95 6.44
CA LEU A 189 9.74 -17.66 5.16
C LEU A 189 8.89 -18.93 5.26
N ALA A 190 9.09 -19.74 6.30
CA ALA A 190 8.35 -20.97 6.54
C ALA A 190 6.85 -20.70 6.76
N VAL A 191 6.52 -19.70 7.59
CA VAL A 191 5.13 -19.33 7.87
C VAL A 191 4.44 -18.81 6.60
N ILE A 192 5.10 -17.98 5.79
CA ILE A 192 4.53 -17.45 4.55
C ILE A 192 4.37 -18.54 3.50
N ALA A 193 5.32 -19.47 3.41
CA ALA A 193 5.20 -20.62 2.52
C ALA A 193 3.94 -21.44 2.82
N ALA A 194 3.69 -21.72 4.10
CA ALA A 194 2.59 -22.56 4.56
C ALA A 194 1.21 -21.86 4.53
N VAL A 195 1.14 -20.59 4.94
CA VAL A 195 -0.14 -19.94 5.29
C VAL A 195 -0.64 -19.01 4.19
N LEU A 196 0.26 -18.29 3.51
CA LEU A 196 -0.14 -17.27 2.55
C LEU A 196 -0.60 -17.90 1.23
N HIS A 197 -1.89 -17.84 0.92
CA HIS A 197 -2.43 -18.26 -0.38
C HIS A 197 -3.01 -17.05 -1.09
N ILE A 198 -2.32 -16.57 -2.13
CA ILE A 198 -2.78 -15.47 -2.99
C ILE A 198 -3.07 -16.09 -4.37
N PRO A 199 -4.29 -15.98 -4.92
CA PRO A 199 -4.61 -16.45 -6.26
C PRO A 199 -3.70 -15.77 -7.29
N ALA A 200 -2.88 -16.56 -8.01
CA ALA A 200 -2.00 -16.03 -9.04
C ALA A 200 -2.74 -16.04 -10.38
N ARG A 201 -3.02 -14.87 -10.95
CA ARG A 201 -3.42 -14.77 -12.36
C ARG A 201 -2.15 -14.80 -13.21
N ARG A 202 -2.06 -15.79 -14.10
CA ARG A 202 -0.94 -15.90 -15.05
C ARG A 202 -1.27 -15.11 -16.31
N THR A 203 -0.95 -13.84 -16.31
CA THR A 203 -0.90 -13.02 -17.52
C THR A 203 0.55 -12.92 -18.02
N PRO A 204 0.81 -13.05 -19.33
CA PRO A 204 2.16 -12.89 -19.87
C PRO A 204 2.55 -11.41 -19.79
N HIS A 205 3.46 -11.08 -18.87
CA HIS A 205 4.00 -9.73 -18.70
C HIS A 205 5.38 -9.59 -19.34
N ARG A 206 5.71 -8.40 -19.83
CA ARG A 206 7.04 -8.08 -20.38
C ARG A 206 7.75 -7.13 -19.41
N ILE A 207 8.82 -7.62 -18.79
CA ILE A 207 9.64 -6.78 -17.90
C ILE A 207 10.30 -5.66 -18.70
N ASP A 208 10.04 -4.43 -18.29
CA ASP A 208 10.76 -3.25 -18.76
C ASP A 208 12.12 -3.13 -18.07
N TYR A 209 13.10 -3.90 -18.56
CA TYR A 209 14.49 -3.83 -18.12
C TYR A 209 15.11 -2.43 -18.28
N PRO A 210 14.96 -1.71 -19.42
CA PRO A 210 15.56 -0.40 -19.55
C PRO A 210 14.95 0.61 -18.57
N GLY A 211 13.62 0.67 -18.42
CA GLY A 211 12.98 1.55 -17.42
C GLY A 211 13.43 1.24 -15.99
N THR A 212 13.59 -0.05 -15.66
CA THR A 212 14.09 -0.51 -14.35
C THR A 212 15.52 -0.04 -14.06
N VAL A 213 16.43 -0.24 -15.02
CA VAL A 213 17.84 0.16 -14.86
C VAL A 213 17.94 1.68 -14.78
N LEU A 214 17.16 2.42 -15.58
CA LEU A 214 17.16 3.87 -15.54
C LEU A 214 16.63 4.43 -14.22
N ILE A 215 15.50 3.95 -13.70
CA ILE A 215 14.97 4.47 -12.42
C ILE A 215 15.90 4.14 -11.25
N ALA A 216 16.52 2.96 -11.26
CA ALA A 216 17.54 2.59 -10.30
C ALA A 216 18.77 3.52 -10.39
N ALA A 217 19.23 3.84 -11.61
CA ALA A 217 20.34 4.74 -11.83
C ALA A 217 20.03 6.20 -11.43
N VAL A 218 18.81 6.68 -11.69
CA VAL A 218 18.33 8.00 -11.24
C VAL A 218 18.31 8.08 -9.72
N ALA A 219 17.69 7.07 -9.08
CA ALA A 219 17.67 6.97 -7.62
C ALA A 219 19.10 6.94 -7.08
N ALA A 220 19.99 6.19 -7.73
CA ALA A 220 21.36 6.08 -7.31
C ALA A 220 22.12 7.40 -7.40
N CYS A 221 21.97 8.12 -8.51
CA CYS A 221 22.60 9.43 -8.68
C CYS A 221 22.14 10.42 -7.61
N PHE A 222 20.83 10.53 -7.37
CA PHE A 222 20.31 11.46 -6.36
C PHE A 222 20.68 11.06 -4.95
N VAL A 223 20.56 9.78 -4.57
CA VAL A 223 20.92 9.29 -3.23
C VAL A 223 22.42 9.40 -2.98
N LEU A 224 23.27 9.16 -4.00
CA LEU A 224 24.72 9.37 -3.87
C LEU A 224 25.07 10.85 -3.78
N MET A 225 24.47 11.69 -4.62
CA MET A 225 24.66 13.15 -4.59
C MET A 225 24.35 13.71 -3.20
N THR A 226 23.24 13.29 -2.59
CA THR A 226 22.86 13.73 -1.25
C THR A 226 23.72 13.06 -0.18
N SER A 227 23.93 11.75 -0.24
CA SER A 227 24.67 11.05 0.80
C SER A 227 26.15 11.45 0.88
N LEU A 228 26.78 11.80 -0.24
CA LEU A 228 28.19 12.20 -0.28
C LEU A 228 28.37 13.72 -0.26
N GLY A 229 27.37 14.47 -0.72
CA GLY A 229 27.37 15.93 -0.77
C GLY A 229 27.33 16.54 0.63
N GLY A 230 28.33 17.36 0.94
CA GLY A 230 28.47 18.04 2.22
C GLY A 230 29.14 17.22 3.33
N VAL A 231 29.43 15.94 3.09
CA VAL A 231 30.15 15.06 4.04
C VAL A 231 31.54 14.73 3.51
N SER A 232 31.62 14.00 2.38
CA SER A 232 32.89 13.57 1.78
C SER A 232 33.35 14.48 0.64
N TYR A 233 32.41 15.07 -0.10
CA TYR A 233 32.71 16.03 -1.16
C TYR A 233 31.92 17.32 -0.95
N GLY A 234 32.57 18.46 -1.17
CA GLY A 234 31.90 19.75 -1.14
C GLY A 234 30.80 19.83 -2.20
N TRP A 235 29.72 20.56 -1.92
CA TRP A 235 28.60 20.73 -2.86
C TRP A 235 29.00 21.32 -4.21
N GLY A 236 30.03 22.15 -4.24
CA GLY A 236 30.60 22.73 -5.47
C GLY A 236 31.55 21.78 -6.23
N SER A 237 31.80 20.57 -5.74
CA SER A 237 32.70 19.64 -6.41
C SER A 237 32.08 19.14 -7.72
N TRP A 238 32.94 18.91 -8.72
CA TRP A 238 32.51 18.41 -10.02
C TRP A 238 31.86 17.02 -9.90
N GLN A 239 32.19 16.23 -8.88
CA GLN A 239 31.56 14.92 -8.62
C GLN A 239 30.09 15.08 -8.21
N ILE A 240 29.77 15.98 -7.28
CA ILE A 240 28.40 16.20 -6.81
C ILE A 240 27.55 16.88 -7.90
N ILE A 241 28.10 17.90 -8.55
CA ILE A 241 27.45 18.57 -9.70
C ILE A 241 27.26 17.56 -10.85
N GLY A 242 28.28 16.74 -11.12
CA GLY A 242 28.25 15.70 -12.14
C GLY A 242 27.16 14.65 -11.86
N LEU A 243 27.04 14.18 -10.61
CA LEU A 243 25.96 13.27 -10.20
C LEU A 243 24.58 13.92 -10.32
N GLY A 244 24.45 15.21 -9.98
CA GLY A 244 23.18 15.94 -10.14
C GLY A 244 22.78 16.12 -11.61
N VAL A 245 23.71 16.54 -12.46
CA VAL A 245 23.48 16.69 -13.91
C VAL A 245 23.20 15.33 -14.55
N LEU A 246 23.98 14.30 -14.22
CA LEU A 246 23.76 12.93 -14.69
C LEU A 246 22.39 12.40 -14.23
N GLY A 247 22.00 12.64 -12.98
CA GLY A 247 20.68 12.29 -12.45
C GLY A 247 19.55 12.97 -13.22
N LEU A 248 19.67 14.26 -13.53
CA LEU A 248 18.69 15.00 -14.35
C LEU A 248 18.62 14.49 -15.79
N VAL A 249 19.76 14.20 -16.42
CA VAL A 249 19.82 13.63 -17.77
C VAL A 249 19.18 12.24 -17.78
N LEU A 250 19.55 11.37 -16.84
CA LEU A 250 18.96 10.04 -16.70
C LEU A 250 17.47 10.10 -16.41
N LEU A 251 16.99 11.09 -15.65
CA LEU A 251 15.58 11.30 -15.41
C LEU A 251 14.85 11.71 -16.70
N ALA A 252 15.43 12.59 -17.51
CA ALA A 252 14.87 12.97 -18.80
C ALA A 252 14.81 11.77 -19.77
N VAL A 253 15.87 10.96 -19.82
CA VAL A 253 15.90 9.72 -20.62
C VAL A 253 14.89 8.71 -20.08
N PHE A 254 14.77 8.58 -18.76
CA PHE A 254 13.77 7.72 -18.12
C PHE A 254 12.37 8.11 -18.57
N VAL A 255 12.00 9.39 -18.47
CA VAL A 255 10.69 9.87 -18.95
C VAL A 255 10.48 9.59 -20.44
N ALA A 256 11.51 9.69 -21.28
CA ALA A 256 11.41 9.40 -22.71
C ALA A 256 11.22 7.90 -23.01
N VAL A 257 11.94 7.02 -22.30
CA VAL A 257 11.85 5.56 -22.40
C VAL A 257 10.50 5.08 -21.87
N GLU A 258 10.09 5.59 -20.71
CA GLU A 258 8.84 5.21 -20.04
C GLU A 258 7.60 5.58 -20.86
N ARG A 259 7.67 6.66 -21.64
CA ARG A 259 6.61 7.03 -22.60
C ARG A 259 6.45 6.05 -23.75
N ARG A 260 7.51 5.29 -24.08
CA ARG A 260 7.54 4.33 -25.19
C ARG A 260 7.42 2.87 -24.74
N ALA A 261 7.61 2.60 -23.44
CA ALA A 261 7.52 1.25 -22.88
C ALA A 261 6.09 0.72 -22.92
N ALA A 262 5.93 -0.54 -23.32
CA ALA A 262 4.63 -1.21 -23.38
C ALA A 262 4.03 -1.47 -21.98
N GLU A 263 4.88 -1.82 -21.01
CA GLU A 263 4.53 -1.94 -19.60
C GLU A 263 5.52 -1.07 -18.81
N PRO A 264 5.25 0.22 -18.57
CA PRO A 264 6.15 1.10 -17.80
C PRO A 264 6.30 0.65 -16.33
N VAL A 265 7.49 0.83 -15.74
CA VAL A 265 7.76 0.59 -14.30
C VAL A 265 6.98 1.53 -13.39
N LEU A 266 6.84 2.78 -13.79
CA LEU A 266 6.05 3.80 -13.12
C LEU A 266 5.19 4.53 -14.17
N PRO A 267 3.96 4.04 -14.44
CA PRO A 267 3.10 4.56 -15.47
C PRO A 267 2.88 6.07 -15.28
N LEU A 268 3.29 6.86 -16.27
CA LEU A 268 3.14 8.33 -16.21
C LEU A 268 1.68 8.78 -16.08
N ARG A 269 0.72 7.91 -16.43
CA ARG A 269 -0.71 8.10 -16.18
C ARG A 269 -1.03 8.29 -14.70
N LEU A 270 -0.25 7.70 -13.78
CA LEU A 270 -0.44 7.89 -12.34
C LEU A 270 -0.22 9.34 -11.94
N PHE A 271 0.73 10.06 -12.55
CA PHE A 271 0.94 11.48 -12.26
C PHE A 271 -0.16 12.41 -12.80
N ARG A 272 -1.00 11.93 -13.73
CA ARG A 272 -2.22 12.66 -14.11
C ARG A 272 -3.27 12.60 -13.00
N LEU A 273 -3.23 11.58 -12.13
CA LEU A 273 -4.08 11.52 -10.95
C LEU A 273 -3.56 12.51 -9.92
N ARG A 274 -4.33 13.58 -9.71
CA ARG A 274 -4.00 14.66 -8.76
C ARG A 274 -3.72 14.12 -7.36
N SER A 275 -4.48 13.12 -6.92
CA SER A 275 -4.34 12.43 -5.63
C SER A 275 -2.99 11.72 -5.48
N PHE A 276 -2.51 11.06 -6.54
CA PHE A 276 -1.19 10.39 -6.55
C PHE A 276 -0.05 11.41 -6.50
N THR A 277 -0.07 12.43 -7.36
CA THR A 277 0.99 13.45 -7.43
C THR A 277 1.11 14.24 -6.13
N LEU A 278 -0.01 14.68 -5.55
CA LEU A 278 0.00 15.36 -4.25
C LEU A 278 0.55 14.44 -3.15
N THR A 279 0.14 13.17 -3.14
CA THR A 279 0.63 12.22 -2.14
C THR A 279 2.12 11.92 -2.30
N ALA A 280 2.62 11.81 -3.52
CA ALA A 280 4.05 11.63 -3.80
C ALA A 280 4.87 12.81 -3.27
N VAL A 281 4.43 14.04 -3.50
CA VAL A 281 5.12 15.26 -3.03
C VAL A 281 5.04 15.40 -1.51
N ILE A 282 3.87 15.18 -0.91
CA ILE A 282 3.73 15.20 0.56
C ILE A 282 4.57 14.06 1.16
N GLY A 283 4.58 12.88 0.55
CA GLY A 283 5.41 11.74 0.95
C GLY A 283 6.90 12.05 0.92
N PHE A 284 7.38 12.75 -0.12
CA PHE A 284 8.76 13.25 -0.20
C PHE A 284 9.07 14.20 0.97
N VAL A 285 8.22 15.18 1.25
CA VAL A 285 8.42 16.15 2.34
C VAL A 285 8.41 15.49 3.71
N ILE A 286 7.49 14.55 3.94
CA ILE A 286 7.44 13.80 5.19
C ILE A 286 8.67 12.90 5.31
N GLY A 287 9.12 12.26 4.23
CA GLY A 287 10.37 11.50 4.21
C GLY A 287 11.57 12.38 4.59
N PHE A 288 11.65 13.58 4.01
CA PHE A 288 12.65 14.60 4.29
C PHE A 288 12.67 15.00 5.77
N ALA A 289 11.51 15.37 6.34
CA ALA A 289 11.40 15.75 7.74
C ALA A 289 11.65 14.57 8.70
N MET A 290 11.15 13.38 8.39
CA MET A 290 11.24 12.21 9.25
C MET A 290 12.69 11.74 9.40
N PHE A 291 13.36 11.41 8.29
CA PHE A 291 14.72 10.87 8.35
C PHE A 291 15.74 11.96 8.69
N GLY A 292 15.54 13.19 8.20
CA GLY A 292 16.36 14.32 8.64
C GLY A 292 16.33 14.43 10.17
N SER A 293 15.15 14.46 10.78
CA SER A 293 15.05 14.58 12.23
C SER A 293 15.55 13.34 12.97
N MET A 294 15.22 12.14 12.50
CA MET A 294 15.56 10.89 13.18
C MET A 294 17.06 10.60 13.18
N THR A 295 17.84 11.18 12.25
CA THR A 295 19.31 11.14 12.28
C THR A 295 19.90 12.04 13.36
N TYR A 296 19.36 13.25 13.58
CA TYR A 296 19.96 14.23 14.49
C TYR A 296 19.41 14.22 15.92
N LEU A 297 18.19 13.70 16.16
CA LEU A 297 17.63 13.55 17.50
C LEU A 297 18.52 12.67 18.43
N PRO A 298 18.99 11.48 18.01
CA PRO A 298 19.89 10.67 18.83
C PRO A 298 21.20 11.39 19.13
N THR A 299 21.76 12.12 18.15
CA THR A 299 22.98 12.92 18.32
C THR A 299 22.77 14.01 19.35
N PHE A 300 21.63 14.71 19.35
CA PHE A 300 21.30 15.69 20.38
C PHE A 300 21.25 15.07 21.77
N LEU A 301 20.57 13.94 21.93
CA LEU A 301 20.47 13.23 23.21
C LEU A 301 21.85 12.76 23.71
N GLN A 302 22.65 12.16 22.83
CA GLN A 302 23.94 11.60 23.24
C GLN A 302 24.99 12.67 23.48
N VAL A 303 25.05 13.70 22.64
CA VAL A 303 26.10 14.74 22.71
C VAL A 303 25.71 15.86 23.68
N VAL A 304 24.50 16.42 23.56
CA VAL A 304 24.09 17.60 24.34
C VAL A 304 23.58 17.20 25.72
N LYS A 305 22.81 16.11 25.83
CA LYS A 305 22.29 15.63 27.13
C LYS A 305 23.22 14.63 27.81
N GLY A 306 24.23 14.11 27.12
CA GLY A 306 25.16 13.12 27.66
C GLY A 306 24.51 11.79 28.03
N VAL A 307 23.34 11.46 27.47
CA VAL A 307 22.67 10.19 27.77
C VAL A 307 23.27 9.05 26.96
N SER A 308 23.29 7.84 27.53
CA SER A 308 23.78 6.66 26.82
C SER A 308 22.93 6.33 25.58
N PRO A 309 23.46 5.61 24.58
CA PRO A 309 22.69 5.19 23.39
C PRO A 309 21.40 4.45 23.75
N THR A 310 21.44 3.61 24.79
CA THR A 310 20.26 2.89 25.32
C THR A 310 19.21 3.85 25.85
N MET A 311 19.63 4.83 26.67
CA MET A 311 18.72 5.83 27.22
C MET A 311 18.20 6.80 26.14
N SER A 312 19.01 7.11 25.13
CA SER A 312 18.57 7.87 23.94
C SER A 312 17.41 7.16 23.24
N GLY A 313 17.51 5.83 23.05
CA GLY A 313 16.42 5.02 22.50
C GLY A 313 15.16 5.05 23.37
N VAL A 314 15.32 4.93 24.69
CA VAL A 314 14.20 5.06 25.65
C VAL A 314 13.55 6.44 25.59
N HIS A 315 14.34 7.51 25.50
CA HIS A 315 13.81 8.86 25.38
C HIS A 315 13.07 9.10 24.08
N MET A 316 13.30 8.32 23.02
CA MET A 316 12.55 8.40 21.76
C MET A 316 11.24 7.60 21.78
N LEU A 317 10.98 6.77 22.80
CA LEU A 317 9.71 6.03 22.93
C LEU A 317 8.45 6.91 22.84
N PRO A 318 8.38 8.11 23.45
CA PRO A 318 7.23 8.99 23.29
C PRO A 318 6.94 9.36 21.82
N MET A 319 7.97 9.54 20.99
CA MET A 319 7.81 9.78 19.55
C MET A 319 7.15 8.60 18.86
N VAL A 320 7.65 7.39 19.17
CA VAL A 320 7.09 6.13 18.66
C VAL A 320 5.64 5.96 19.09
N ILE A 321 5.33 6.20 20.37
CA ILE A 321 3.98 6.11 20.93
C ILE A 321 3.06 7.12 20.24
N GLY A 322 3.50 8.36 20.05
CA GLY A 322 2.76 9.38 19.31
C GLY A 322 2.46 8.95 17.88
N MET A 323 3.46 8.43 17.16
CA MET A 323 3.32 7.91 15.81
C MET A 323 2.37 6.70 15.74
N LEU A 324 2.41 5.83 16.74
CA LEU A 324 1.56 4.66 16.87
C LEU A 324 0.09 4.99 17.11
N LEU A 325 -0.16 5.87 18.09
CA LEU A 325 -1.50 6.29 18.47
C LEU A 325 -2.17 7.07 17.34
N SER A 326 -1.43 7.99 16.71
CA SER A 326 -1.93 8.75 15.57
C SER A 326 -2.15 7.90 14.33
N SER A 327 -1.21 7.00 13.98
CA SER A 327 -1.36 6.15 12.79
C SER A 327 -2.49 5.13 12.93
N THR A 328 -2.61 4.50 14.09
CA THR A 328 -3.71 3.57 14.38
C THR A 328 -5.03 4.31 14.51
N GLY A 329 -5.04 5.44 15.22
CA GLY A 329 -6.23 6.26 15.44
C GLY A 329 -6.78 6.85 14.15
N SER A 330 -5.91 7.45 13.31
CA SER A 330 -6.29 7.96 11.98
C SER A 330 -6.76 6.82 11.07
N GLY A 331 -6.04 5.70 10.99
CA GLY A 331 -6.46 4.55 10.19
C GLY A 331 -7.84 4.00 10.58
N GLN A 332 -8.12 3.89 11.88
CA GLN A 332 -9.43 3.47 12.40
C GLN A 332 -10.52 4.50 12.13
N LEU A 333 -10.23 5.79 12.34
CA LEU A 333 -11.20 6.86 12.20
C LEU A 333 -11.54 7.11 10.73
N VAL A 334 -10.56 7.03 9.83
CA VAL A 334 -10.78 7.05 8.37
C VAL A 334 -11.67 5.88 7.95
N SER A 335 -11.39 4.67 8.43
CA SER A 335 -12.21 3.49 8.16
C SER A 335 -13.67 3.65 8.59
N ARG A 336 -13.91 4.25 9.76
CA ARG A 336 -15.27 4.49 10.29
C ARG A 336 -16.00 5.63 9.61
N THR A 337 -15.30 6.74 9.34
CA THR A 337 -15.92 7.99 8.87
C THR A 337 -15.94 8.12 7.35
N GLY A 338 -15.11 7.35 6.64
CA GLY A 338 -14.93 7.51 5.20
C GLY A 338 -14.12 8.73 4.79
N ARG A 339 -13.74 9.59 5.74
CA ARG A 339 -13.13 10.90 5.49
C ARG A 339 -11.64 10.86 5.79
N TYR A 340 -10.80 10.96 4.77
CA TYR A 340 -9.34 10.91 4.94
C TYR A 340 -8.66 12.27 4.80
N LYS A 341 -9.31 13.29 4.21
CA LYS A 341 -8.64 14.56 3.87
C LYS A 341 -8.16 15.33 5.09
N VAL A 342 -8.89 15.23 6.21
CA VAL A 342 -8.58 15.96 7.45
C VAL A 342 -7.24 15.53 8.05
N PHE A 343 -6.82 14.27 7.86
CA PHE A 343 -5.64 13.73 8.54
C PHE A 343 -4.30 14.20 7.94
N PRO A 344 -4.08 14.22 6.62
CA PRO A 344 -2.86 14.81 6.06
C PRO A 344 -2.71 16.30 6.39
N ILE A 345 -3.82 17.05 6.41
CA ILE A 345 -3.83 18.48 6.76
C ILE A 345 -3.45 18.67 8.23
N ALA A 346 -4.15 17.99 9.14
CA ALA A 346 -3.84 18.06 10.58
C ALA A 346 -2.44 17.52 10.88
N GLY A 347 -2.05 16.41 10.26
CA GLY A 347 -0.77 15.76 10.48
C GLY A 347 0.42 16.62 10.04
N THR A 348 0.36 17.23 8.85
CA THR A 348 1.41 18.16 8.38
C THR A 348 1.50 19.42 9.25
N ALA A 349 0.37 19.97 9.72
CA ALA A 349 0.38 21.06 10.69
C ALA A 349 1.03 20.66 12.02
N VAL A 350 0.66 19.50 12.56
CA VAL A 350 1.23 19.00 13.82
C VAL A 350 2.71 18.66 13.66
N THR A 351 3.15 18.14 12.52
CA THR A 351 4.58 17.93 12.23
C THR A 351 5.34 19.25 12.17
N ALA A 352 4.77 20.31 11.55
CA ALA A 352 5.38 21.64 11.54
C ALA A 352 5.51 22.21 12.96
N VAL A 353 4.45 22.10 13.78
CA VAL A 353 4.50 22.49 15.20
C VAL A 353 5.53 21.65 15.96
N GLY A 354 5.58 20.34 15.72
CA GLY A 354 6.56 19.44 16.33
C GLY A 354 8.00 19.86 16.01
N LEU A 355 8.30 20.24 14.77
CA LEU A 355 9.61 20.77 14.39
C LEU A 355 9.93 22.12 15.07
N LEU A 356 8.96 23.02 15.20
CA LEU A 356 9.13 24.27 15.95
C LEU A 356 9.38 24.02 17.45
N LEU A 357 8.72 23.03 18.04
CA LEU A 357 8.96 22.63 19.42
C LEU A 357 10.34 21.99 19.59
N LEU A 358 10.76 21.14 18.64
CA LEU A 358 12.11 20.57 18.63
C LEU A 358 13.20 21.66 18.53
N HIS A 359 12.93 22.75 17.80
CA HIS A 359 13.85 23.90 17.74
C HIS A 359 14.02 24.60 19.10
N GLN A 360 13.00 24.57 19.98
CA GLN A 360 13.07 25.15 21.33
C GLN A 360 13.80 24.27 22.34
N LEU A 361 14.29 23.08 21.93
CA LEU A 361 15.08 22.25 22.82
C LEU A 361 16.42 22.92 23.14
N GLY A 362 16.81 22.84 24.41
CA GLY A 362 18.09 23.32 24.88
C GLY A 362 18.75 22.36 25.87
N PRO A 363 19.99 22.65 26.28
CA PRO A 363 20.74 21.83 27.23
C PRO A 363 20.02 21.69 28.58
N SER A 364 19.21 22.68 28.99
CA SER A 364 18.44 22.71 30.24
C SER A 364 17.03 22.11 30.16
N SER A 365 16.55 21.71 28.98
CA SER A 365 15.19 21.16 28.84
C SER A 365 14.99 19.88 29.67
N GLY A 366 13.98 19.85 30.52
CA GLY A 366 13.65 18.67 31.33
C GLY A 366 13.12 17.51 30.48
N THR A 367 13.29 16.28 30.98
CA THR A 367 12.88 15.03 30.32
C THR A 367 11.40 15.02 29.91
N ALA A 368 10.52 15.58 30.75
CA ALA A 368 9.09 15.67 30.47
C ALA A 368 8.79 16.55 29.23
N VAL A 369 9.45 17.71 29.12
CA VAL A 369 9.28 18.63 27.97
C VAL A 369 9.76 17.97 26.68
N MET A 370 10.93 17.32 26.73
CA MET A 370 11.46 16.56 25.60
C MET A 370 10.49 15.46 25.15
N SER A 371 9.91 14.74 26.11
CA SER A 371 8.98 13.64 25.84
C SER A 371 7.71 14.13 25.17
N VAL A 372 7.19 15.29 25.59
CA VAL A 372 6.04 15.95 24.94
C VAL A 372 6.39 16.40 23.52
N PHE A 373 7.54 17.02 23.30
CA PHE A 373 7.93 17.50 21.96
C PHE A 373 8.13 16.34 20.99
N PHE A 374 8.79 15.28 21.44
CA PHE A 374 8.96 14.04 20.68
C PHE A 374 7.63 13.38 20.37
N PHE A 375 6.71 13.33 21.35
CA PHE A 375 5.36 12.82 21.15
C PHE A 375 4.60 13.61 20.09
N VAL A 376 4.61 14.95 20.16
CA VAL A 376 3.90 15.82 19.20
C VAL A 376 4.46 15.62 17.78
N PHE A 377 5.78 15.60 17.63
CA PHE A 377 6.43 15.35 16.34
C PHE A 377 6.06 13.98 15.76
N GLY A 378 6.17 12.92 16.57
CA GLY A 378 5.78 11.56 16.19
C GLY A 378 4.29 11.45 15.85
N PHE A 379 3.43 12.11 16.61
CA PHE A 379 1.99 12.17 16.37
C PHE A 379 1.66 12.80 15.01
N GLY A 380 2.31 13.90 14.64
CA GLY A 380 2.16 14.50 13.31
C GLY A 380 2.56 13.52 12.20
N LEU A 381 3.72 12.88 12.32
CA LEU A 381 4.21 11.93 11.32
C LEU A 381 3.26 10.73 11.13
N GLY A 382 2.73 10.18 12.22
CA GLY A 382 1.83 9.04 12.18
C GLY A 382 0.46 9.35 11.57
N LEU A 383 -0.06 10.59 11.74
CA LEU A 383 -1.29 11.05 11.08
C LEU A 383 -1.17 11.10 9.55
N VAL A 384 0.03 11.34 9.02
CA VAL A 384 0.26 11.49 7.58
C VAL A 384 0.65 10.17 6.94
N MET A 385 1.65 9.47 7.51
CA MET A 385 2.30 8.29 6.90
C MET A 385 1.33 7.24 6.38
N GLN A 386 0.39 6.79 7.23
CA GLN A 386 -0.54 5.72 6.84
C GLN A 386 -1.63 6.22 5.89
N VAL A 387 -2.11 7.44 6.11
CA VAL A 387 -3.20 7.99 5.31
C VAL A 387 -2.76 8.24 3.88
N LEU A 388 -1.50 8.65 3.65
CA LEU A 388 -0.94 8.77 2.30
C LEU A 388 -0.94 7.44 1.54
N VAL A 389 -0.48 6.36 2.18
CA VAL A 389 -0.48 5.03 1.55
C VAL A 389 -1.92 4.61 1.23
N LEU A 390 -2.86 4.84 2.15
CA LEU A 390 -4.27 4.54 1.92
C LEU A 390 -4.86 5.36 0.76
N ILE A 391 -4.56 6.65 0.66
CA ILE A 391 -5.02 7.52 -0.43
C ILE A 391 -4.54 7.00 -1.78
N VAL A 392 -3.24 6.68 -1.89
CA VAL A 392 -2.65 6.13 -3.12
C VAL A 392 -3.31 4.82 -3.49
N GLN A 393 -3.51 3.93 -2.51
CA GLN A 393 -4.16 2.64 -2.74
C GLN A 393 -5.65 2.77 -3.13
N ASN A 394 -6.34 3.81 -2.68
CA ASN A 394 -7.75 4.06 -3.01
C ASN A 394 -7.92 4.73 -4.38
N ALA A 395 -6.98 5.58 -4.79
CA ALA A 395 -7.05 6.36 -6.03
C ALA A 395 -6.73 5.56 -7.30
N VAL A 396 -6.07 4.41 -7.19
CA VAL A 396 -5.59 3.62 -8.35
C VAL A 396 -6.40 2.35 -8.58
N ALA A 397 -6.37 1.84 -9.81
CA ALA A 397 -6.93 0.53 -10.13
C ALA A 397 -6.15 -0.60 -9.43
N TYR A 398 -6.79 -1.75 -9.20
CA TYR A 398 -6.16 -2.89 -8.51
C TYR A 398 -4.89 -3.38 -9.24
N GLU A 399 -4.86 -3.28 -10.57
CA GLU A 399 -3.73 -3.64 -11.42
C GLU A 399 -2.50 -2.74 -11.20
N ASP A 400 -2.71 -1.48 -10.80
CA ASP A 400 -1.66 -0.50 -10.57
C ASP A 400 -1.33 -0.34 -9.06
N LEU A 401 -1.94 -1.16 -8.18
CA LEU A 401 -1.86 -0.99 -6.73
C LEU A 401 -0.42 -1.10 -6.21
N GLY A 402 0.34 -2.10 -6.68
CA GLY A 402 1.72 -2.31 -6.26
C GLY A 402 2.65 -1.23 -6.78
N VAL A 403 2.53 -0.89 -8.06
CA VAL A 403 3.30 0.20 -8.69
C VAL A 403 3.02 1.56 -8.04
N ALA A 404 1.77 1.88 -7.71
CA ALA A 404 1.45 3.15 -7.07
C ALA A 404 1.98 3.20 -5.62
N THR A 405 1.82 2.11 -4.86
CA THR A 405 2.32 2.03 -3.48
C THR A 405 3.86 2.09 -3.44
N SER A 406 4.53 1.37 -4.34
CA SER A 406 5.99 1.41 -4.46
C SER A 406 6.49 2.76 -4.93
N GLY A 407 5.80 3.41 -5.87
CA GLY A 407 6.09 4.76 -6.34
C GLY A 407 5.99 5.79 -5.21
N ALA A 408 4.92 5.77 -4.43
CA ALA A 408 4.78 6.66 -3.27
C ALA A 408 5.88 6.42 -2.22
N THR A 409 6.24 5.16 -1.99
CA THR A 409 7.33 4.80 -1.08
C THR A 409 8.69 5.25 -1.62
N PHE A 410 8.92 5.13 -2.93
CA PHE A 410 10.12 5.58 -3.61
C PHE A 410 10.33 7.09 -3.46
N PHE A 411 9.32 7.92 -3.74
CA PHE A 411 9.41 9.37 -3.55
C PHE A 411 9.70 9.75 -2.09
N ARG A 412 9.08 9.04 -1.14
CA ARG A 412 9.37 9.21 0.29
C ARG A 412 10.81 8.85 0.64
N SER A 413 11.34 7.75 0.10
CA SER A 413 12.74 7.35 0.29
C SER A 413 13.72 8.34 -0.33
N ILE A 414 13.45 8.86 -1.53
CA ILE A 414 14.26 9.96 -2.09
C ILE A 414 14.23 11.16 -1.13
N GLY A 415 13.04 11.57 -0.67
CA GLY A 415 12.88 12.64 0.31
C GLY A 415 13.73 12.43 1.56
N SER A 416 13.77 11.21 2.10
CA SER A 416 14.60 10.88 3.26
C SER A 416 16.09 11.11 3.03
N SER A 417 16.60 10.75 1.85
CA SER A 417 18.02 10.95 1.52
C SER A 417 18.37 12.43 1.38
N PHE A 418 17.51 13.23 0.74
CA PHE A 418 17.65 14.69 0.70
C PHE A 418 17.58 15.30 2.11
N GLY A 419 16.70 14.79 2.96
CA GLY A 419 16.55 15.22 4.36
C GLY A 419 17.84 15.10 5.14
N VAL A 420 18.43 13.89 5.17
CA VAL A 420 19.69 13.63 5.89
C VAL A 420 20.83 14.51 5.38
N SER A 421 20.98 14.64 4.06
CA SER A 421 22.05 15.41 3.43
C SER A 421 21.96 16.91 3.68
N ILE A 422 20.77 17.50 3.44
CA ILE A 422 20.55 18.93 3.64
C ILE A 422 20.68 19.27 5.12
N PHE A 423 20.14 18.42 6.00
CA PHE A 423 20.28 18.62 7.45
C PHE A 423 21.75 18.55 7.87
N GLY A 424 22.53 17.59 7.35
CA GLY A 424 23.96 17.51 7.64
C GLY A 424 24.76 18.68 7.11
N THR A 425 24.40 19.21 5.95
CA THR A 425 25.01 20.41 5.40
C THR A 425 24.71 21.65 6.25
N ILE A 426 23.44 21.82 6.66
CA ILE A 426 23.03 22.91 7.54
C ILE A 426 23.76 22.79 8.89
N PHE A 427 23.78 21.59 9.46
CA PHE A 427 24.48 21.30 10.70
C PHE A 427 25.98 21.62 10.61
N ALA A 428 26.69 21.10 9.61
CA ALA A 428 28.12 21.34 9.43
C ALA A 428 28.44 22.83 9.20
N ASN A 429 27.67 23.52 8.35
CA ASN A 429 27.85 24.94 8.06
C ASN A 429 27.57 25.84 9.28
N LYS A 430 26.72 25.41 10.23
CA LYS A 430 26.40 26.16 11.44
C LYS A 430 27.34 25.82 12.60
N LEU A 431 27.73 24.55 12.71
CA LEU A 431 28.55 24.06 13.81
C LEU A 431 29.97 24.64 13.77
N GLY A 432 30.63 24.61 12.60
CA GLY A 432 32.02 25.06 12.47
C GLY A 432 32.25 26.49 12.96
N PRO A 433 31.51 27.50 12.45
CA PRO A 433 31.63 28.88 12.93
C PRO A 433 31.30 29.03 14.42
N ARG A 434 30.29 28.31 14.92
CA ARG A 434 29.89 28.40 16.34
C ARG A 434 30.88 27.78 17.30
N ILE A 435 31.54 26.67 16.92
CA ILE A 435 32.64 26.11 17.70
C ILE A 435 33.83 27.08 17.68
N ALA A 436 34.14 27.69 16.53
CA ALA A 436 35.20 28.68 16.45
C ALA A 436 34.93 29.91 17.34
N ASP A 437 33.68 30.40 17.37
CA ASP A 437 33.25 31.50 18.23
C ASP A 437 33.25 31.10 19.72
N ALA A 438 32.79 29.89 20.06
CA ALA A 438 32.76 29.40 21.44
C ALA A 438 34.16 29.16 22.02
N LEU A 439 35.13 28.79 21.17
CA LEU A 439 36.52 28.59 21.56
C LEU A 439 37.38 29.85 21.40
N ALA A 440 36.84 30.92 20.81
CA ALA A 440 37.55 32.18 20.62
C ALA A 440 37.91 32.80 21.97
N GLY A 441 39.21 32.92 22.24
CA GLY A 441 39.75 33.50 23.48
C GLY A 441 39.97 32.52 24.63
N GLN A 442 39.70 31.22 24.46
CA GLN A 442 39.98 30.20 25.47
C GLN A 442 41.33 29.50 25.24
N ARG A 443 42.04 29.16 26.32
CA ARG A 443 43.29 28.40 26.26
C ARG A 443 42.98 26.91 26.05
N LEU A 444 43.05 26.48 24.79
CA LEU A 444 42.93 25.07 24.42
C LEU A 444 44.20 24.28 24.83
N PRO A 445 44.05 23.01 25.24
CA PRO A 445 45.19 22.10 25.39
C PRO A 445 45.98 21.98 24.07
N PRO A 446 47.31 21.81 24.11
CA PRO A 446 48.09 21.60 22.90
C PRO A 446 47.65 20.32 22.17
N GLY A 447 47.24 20.45 20.90
CA GLY A 447 46.77 19.34 20.05
C GLY A 447 45.26 19.23 19.85
N THR A 448 44.45 20.07 20.52
CA THR A 448 42.99 20.14 20.31
C THR A 448 42.67 21.07 19.14
N ASP A 449 42.31 20.50 18.00
CA ASP A 449 41.90 21.23 16.80
C ASP A 449 40.36 21.40 16.79
N PRO A 450 39.81 22.61 16.58
CA PRO A 450 38.36 22.82 16.48
C PRO A 450 37.66 21.90 15.46
N SER A 451 38.37 21.53 14.40
CA SER A 451 37.89 20.59 13.38
C SER A 451 37.72 19.16 13.93
N LYS A 452 38.63 18.69 14.78
CA LYS A 452 38.54 17.38 15.44
C LYS A 452 37.45 17.32 16.51
N ILE A 453 37.15 18.46 17.15
CA ILE A 453 36.03 18.57 18.11
C ILE A 453 34.69 18.45 17.38
N ALA A 454 34.57 19.00 16.16
CA ALA A 454 33.39 18.88 15.32
C ALA A 454 33.15 17.44 14.82
N GLU A 455 34.23 16.69 14.57
CA GLU A 455 34.20 15.32 14.04
C GLU A 455 33.97 14.24 15.11
N ASP A 456 34.54 14.37 16.31
CA ASP A 456 34.35 13.41 17.40
C ASP A 456 33.78 14.07 18.67
N PRO A 457 32.47 13.93 18.93
CA PRO A 457 31.82 14.45 20.12
C PRO A 457 32.39 13.95 21.45
N ARG A 458 33.15 12.83 21.46
CA ARG A 458 33.79 12.30 22.67
C ARG A 458 34.93 13.19 23.15
N THR A 459 35.53 14.00 22.27
CA THR A 459 36.57 14.96 22.64
C THR A 459 36.02 16.15 23.43
N VAL A 460 34.70 16.40 23.39
CA VAL A 460 34.03 17.43 24.20
C VAL A 460 34.19 17.16 25.70
N GLY A 461 34.23 15.88 26.11
CA GLY A 461 34.47 15.49 27.51
C GLY A 461 35.89 15.73 28.00
N GLN A 462 36.84 16.04 27.10
CA GLN A 462 38.24 16.31 27.42
C GLN A 462 38.53 17.82 27.53
N LEU A 463 37.55 18.67 27.22
CA LEU A 463 37.67 20.12 27.28
C LEU A 463 37.49 20.64 28.72
N PRO A 464 38.12 21.77 29.07
CA PRO A 464 37.79 22.51 30.30
C PRO A 464 36.28 22.80 30.39
N PRO A 465 35.66 22.80 31.57
CA PRO A 465 34.20 22.91 31.73
C PRO A 465 33.59 24.17 31.06
N ASP A 466 34.32 25.28 31.02
CA ASP A 466 33.89 26.52 30.34
C ASP A 466 33.97 26.43 28.81
N ALA A 467 34.87 25.59 28.28
CA ALA A 467 35.00 25.30 26.85
C ALA A 467 33.98 24.25 26.40
N ALA A 468 33.79 23.22 27.23
CA ALA A 468 32.83 22.16 26.99
C ALA A 468 31.40 22.71 26.95
N SER A 469 31.03 23.61 27.86
CA SER A 469 29.69 24.22 27.88
C SER A 469 29.39 25.07 26.64
N GLY A 470 30.34 25.89 26.18
CA GLY A 470 30.20 26.66 24.94
C GLY A 470 30.09 25.79 23.70
N VAL A 471 30.88 24.70 23.62
CA VAL A 471 30.79 23.73 22.52
C VAL A 471 29.47 22.96 22.55
N LEU A 472 28.99 22.54 23.73
CA LEU A 472 27.70 21.87 23.87
C LEU A 472 26.53 22.77 23.46
N ASP A 473 26.60 24.07 23.76
CA ASP A 473 25.59 25.05 23.34
C ASP A 473 25.64 25.29 21.81
N ALA A 474 26.84 25.31 21.22
CA ALA A 474 27.03 25.33 19.78
C ALA A 474 26.43 24.09 19.09
N TYR A 475 26.64 22.89 19.66
CA TYR A 475 26.00 21.65 19.19
C TYR A 475 24.48 21.71 19.34
N SER A 476 23.98 22.13 20.50
CA SER A 476 22.55 22.25 20.78
C SER A 476 21.88 23.14 19.75
N THR A 477 22.37 24.38 19.61
CA THR A 477 21.79 25.38 18.70
C THR A 477 21.92 24.97 17.23
N SER A 478 23.02 24.31 16.85
CA SER A 478 23.21 23.85 15.46
C SER A 478 22.28 22.70 15.10
N ILE A 479 22.03 21.77 16.03
CA ILE A 479 21.05 20.70 15.81
C ILE A 479 19.63 21.27 15.81
N THR A 480 19.30 22.18 16.72
CA THR A 480 17.93 22.69 16.84
C THR A 480 17.56 23.63 15.70
N ASP A 481 18.51 24.39 15.16
CA ASP A 481 18.31 25.20 13.95
C ASP A 481 17.95 24.36 12.73
N VAL A 482 18.51 23.15 12.60
CA VAL A 482 18.20 22.26 11.50
C VAL A 482 16.69 21.94 11.46
N PHE A 483 16.06 21.75 12.63
CA PHE A 483 14.61 21.56 12.70
C PHE A 483 13.82 22.81 12.27
N LEU A 484 14.34 24.02 12.54
CA LEU A 484 13.73 25.27 12.08
C LEU A 484 13.73 25.37 10.55
N TYR A 485 14.85 25.04 9.90
CA TYR A 485 14.95 25.04 8.44
C TYR A 485 14.08 23.97 7.76
N ALA A 486 13.65 22.95 8.49
CA ALA A 486 12.72 21.95 8.01
C ALA A 486 11.27 22.45 7.96
N VAL A 487 10.90 23.44 8.78
CA VAL A 487 9.52 23.93 8.92
C VAL A 487 8.95 24.49 7.61
N PRO A 488 9.65 25.36 6.85
CA PRO A 488 9.15 25.85 5.57
C PRO A 488 8.82 24.71 4.59
N VAL A 489 9.64 23.65 4.57
CA VAL A 489 9.44 22.49 3.70
C VAL A 489 8.15 21.75 4.09
N VAL A 490 7.91 21.55 5.38
CA VAL A 490 6.66 20.93 5.87
C VAL A 490 5.44 21.83 5.67
N LEU A 491 5.58 23.16 5.76
CA LEU A 491 4.51 24.10 5.46
C LEU A 491 4.07 24.04 3.99
N ILE A 492 5.00 23.78 3.05
CA ILE A 492 4.64 23.51 1.66
C ILE A 492 3.77 22.26 1.57
N ALA A 493 4.13 21.17 2.26
CA ALA A 493 3.29 19.97 2.31
C ALA A 493 1.93 20.22 2.98
N PHE A 494 1.87 21.08 4.00
CA PHE A 494 0.62 21.51 4.61
C PHE A 494 -0.28 22.18 3.59
N VAL A 495 0.21 23.18 2.86
CA VAL A 495 -0.55 23.86 1.80
C VAL A 495 -0.99 22.86 0.71
N LEU A 496 -0.10 21.96 0.28
CA LEU A 496 -0.42 20.94 -0.72
C LEU A 496 -1.50 19.95 -0.24
N ALA A 497 -1.54 19.64 1.06
CA ALA A 497 -2.55 18.76 1.64
C ALA A 497 -3.98 19.35 1.51
N TRP A 498 -4.14 20.67 1.45
CA TRP A 498 -5.46 21.29 1.21
C TRP A 498 -6.01 21.02 -0.19
N PHE A 499 -5.13 20.80 -1.17
CA PHE A 499 -5.52 20.48 -2.55
C PHE A 499 -5.89 19.02 -2.77
N LEU A 500 -5.73 18.15 -1.76
CA LEU A 500 -6.23 16.78 -1.83
C LEU A 500 -7.76 16.80 -2.03
N ARG A 501 -8.23 16.09 -3.05
CA ARG A 501 -9.65 15.83 -3.23
C ARG A 501 -10.04 14.61 -2.41
N GLU A 502 -11.15 14.75 -1.68
CA GLU A 502 -11.73 13.66 -0.90
C GLU A 502 -12.60 12.83 -1.85
N GLU A 503 -12.07 11.70 -2.29
CA GLU A 503 -12.79 10.67 -3.02
C GLU A 503 -13.40 9.72 -1.97
N PRO A 504 -14.67 9.32 -2.08
CA PRO A 504 -15.24 8.38 -1.11
C PRO A 504 -14.42 7.09 -1.08
N LEU A 505 -14.12 6.58 0.12
CA LEU A 505 -13.44 5.29 0.28
C LEU A 505 -14.23 4.22 -0.47
N ARG A 506 -13.56 3.46 -1.34
CA ARG A 506 -14.19 2.36 -2.06
C ARG A 506 -14.79 1.37 -1.06
N ARG A 507 -16.13 1.30 -1.04
CA ARG A 507 -16.89 0.43 -0.13
C ARG A 507 -16.78 -1.02 -0.59
N GLY A 508 -15.69 -1.68 -0.20
CA GLY A 508 -15.52 -3.13 -0.35
C GLY A 508 -15.22 -3.60 -1.78
N VAL A 509 -14.79 -4.87 -1.86
CA VAL A 509 -14.40 -5.56 -3.09
C VAL A 509 -15.65 -5.92 -3.89
N THR A 510 -16.23 -4.94 -4.54
CA THR A 510 -16.88 -5.17 -5.83
C THR A 510 -15.75 -5.11 -6.87
N ALA A 511 -15.60 -6.18 -7.64
CA ALA A 511 -14.85 -6.11 -8.91
C ALA A 511 -15.27 -4.82 -9.63
N PRO A 512 -14.32 -4.10 -10.25
CA PRO A 512 -14.50 -2.71 -10.60
C PRO A 512 -15.82 -2.51 -11.35
N ASP A 513 -16.66 -1.65 -10.78
CA ASP A 513 -17.82 -1.12 -11.48
C ASP A 513 -17.28 -0.11 -12.49
N ASN A 514 -17.02 -0.59 -13.70
CA ASN A 514 -16.43 0.19 -14.78
C ASN A 514 -17.41 1.22 -15.38
N SER A 515 -18.57 1.41 -14.79
CA SER A 515 -19.57 2.41 -15.17
C SER A 515 -19.30 3.79 -14.57
N GLU A 516 -18.55 3.91 -13.46
CA GLU A 516 -18.36 5.20 -12.78
C GLU A 516 -16.96 5.83 -12.94
N VAL A 517 -16.06 5.21 -13.72
CA VAL A 517 -14.80 5.85 -14.08
C VAL A 517 -14.89 6.32 -15.52
N LEU A 518 -15.02 7.63 -15.72
CA LEU A 518 -14.64 8.31 -16.97
C LEU A 518 -13.16 7.99 -17.25
N SER A 519 -12.92 6.81 -17.82
CA SER A 519 -11.63 6.40 -18.34
C SER A 519 -11.41 7.20 -19.63
N PRO A 520 -10.34 8.01 -19.73
CA PRO A 520 -10.12 8.86 -20.90
C PRO A 520 -9.56 8.08 -22.10
N ASN A 521 -9.80 6.77 -22.17
CA ASN A 521 -9.43 5.95 -23.32
C ASN A 521 -10.58 4.98 -23.63
N PRO A 522 -11.18 5.06 -24.83
CA PRO A 522 -12.25 4.16 -25.22
C PRO A 522 -11.65 2.76 -25.39
N VAL A 523 -11.87 1.88 -24.42
CA VAL A 523 -11.76 0.46 -24.68
C VAL A 523 -13.08 0.08 -25.33
N GLU A 524 -13.07 -0.08 -26.64
CA GLU A 524 -14.16 -0.72 -27.39
C GLU A 524 -14.31 -2.15 -26.87
N ARG A 525 -15.08 -2.34 -25.81
CA ARG A 525 -15.61 -3.65 -25.47
C ARG A 525 -16.71 -3.95 -26.47
N SER A 526 -16.63 -5.10 -27.13
CA SER A 526 -17.71 -5.54 -28.01
C SER A 526 -18.95 -5.85 -27.17
N SER A 527 -20.14 -5.56 -27.69
CA SER A 527 -21.43 -5.82 -27.03
C SER A 527 -21.55 -7.28 -26.55
N TYR A 528 -20.87 -8.20 -27.23
CA TYR A 528 -20.79 -9.62 -26.89
C TYR A 528 -20.12 -9.88 -25.52
N GLU A 529 -19.01 -9.21 -25.21
CA GLU A 529 -18.27 -9.42 -23.96
C GLU A 529 -19.03 -8.93 -22.73
N GLU A 530 -19.76 -7.82 -22.89
CA GLU A 530 -20.58 -7.25 -21.81
C GLU A 530 -21.82 -8.12 -21.54
N VAL A 531 -22.42 -8.68 -22.59
CA VAL A 531 -23.51 -9.67 -22.49
C VAL A 531 -23.02 -10.97 -21.83
N CYS A 532 -21.85 -11.50 -22.21
CA CYS A 532 -21.27 -12.68 -21.55
C CYS A 532 -21.01 -12.44 -20.05
N ARG A 533 -20.58 -11.24 -19.66
CA ARG A 533 -20.41 -10.87 -18.25
C ARG A 533 -21.75 -10.87 -17.50
N ALA A 534 -22.78 -10.26 -18.06
CA ALA A 534 -24.12 -10.24 -17.48
C ALA A 534 -24.71 -11.65 -17.31
N LEU A 535 -24.53 -12.50 -18.33
CA LEU A 535 -24.98 -13.89 -18.33
C LEU A 535 -24.22 -14.76 -17.32
N SER A 536 -22.91 -14.55 -17.15
CA SER A 536 -22.11 -15.30 -16.16
C SER A 536 -22.54 -15.03 -14.71
N ARG A 537 -23.01 -13.82 -14.40
CA ARG A 537 -23.59 -13.48 -13.08
C ARG A 537 -24.95 -14.15 -12.84
N LEU A 538 -25.72 -14.40 -13.89
CA LEU A 538 -27.02 -15.08 -13.82
C LEU A 538 -26.89 -16.62 -13.70
N GLY A 539 -25.71 -17.17 -13.98
CA GLY A 539 -25.47 -18.61 -14.04
C GLY A 539 -25.38 -19.35 -12.69
N SER A 540 -25.02 -18.68 -11.59
CA SER A 540 -24.80 -19.33 -10.28
C SER A 540 -26.11 -19.68 -9.54
N LEU A 541 -26.16 -20.81 -8.82
CA LEU A 541 -27.38 -21.27 -8.11
C LEU A 541 -27.90 -20.25 -7.07
N GLU A 542 -26.99 -19.58 -6.35
CA GLU A 542 -27.34 -18.50 -5.41
C GLU A 542 -27.79 -17.22 -6.13
N GLY A 543 -27.17 -16.91 -7.28
CA GLY A 543 -27.58 -15.80 -8.14
C GLY A 543 -28.98 -15.99 -8.71
N ARG A 544 -29.34 -17.21 -9.13
CA ARG A 544 -30.68 -17.54 -9.64
C ARG A 544 -31.76 -17.31 -8.59
N LYS A 545 -31.54 -17.74 -7.34
CA LYS A 545 -32.51 -17.55 -6.24
C LYS A 545 -32.68 -16.06 -5.89
N ALA A 546 -31.58 -15.34 -5.71
CA ALA A 546 -31.59 -13.91 -5.35
C ALA A 546 -32.26 -13.04 -6.43
N VAL A 547 -32.17 -13.46 -7.69
CA VAL A 547 -32.86 -12.82 -8.81
C VAL A 547 -34.38 -12.95 -8.68
N TYR A 548 -34.90 -14.14 -8.40
CA TYR A 548 -36.35 -14.33 -8.23
C TYR A 548 -36.88 -13.66 -6.98
N GLU A 549 -36.09 -13.58 -5.90
CA GLU A 549 -36.43 -12.77 -4.72
C GLU A 549 -36.59 -11.30 -5.12
N ARG A 550 -35.58 -10.72 -5.78
CA ARG A 550 -35.58 -9.31 -6.18
C ARG A 550 -36.71 -8.96 -7.15
N ILE A 551 -36.96 -9.77 -8.17
CA ILE A 551 -38.04 -9.52 -9.15
C ILE A 551 -39.41 -9.57 -8.48
N THR A 552 -39.59 -10.49 -7.52
CA THR A 552 -40.85 -10.64 -6.79
C THR A 552 -41.10 -9.44 -5.88
N GLU A 553 -40.06 -8.94 -5.20
CA GLU A 553 -40.10 -7.70 -4.42
C GLU A 553 -40.38 -6.46 -5.28
N THR A 554 -39.66 -6.29 -6.40
CA THR A 554 -39.87 -5.18 -7.34
C THR A 554 -41.26 -5.20 -7.95
N ALA A 555 -41.81 -6.38 -8.21
CA ALA A 555 -43.18 -6.54 -8.68
C ALA A 555 -44.23 -6.26 -7.57
N GLY A 556 -43.83 -6.07 -6.31
CA GLY A 556 -44.72 -5.81 -5.17
C GLY A 556 -45.58 -7.02 -4.81
N LEU A 557 -45.05 -8.23 -4.99
CA LEU A 557 -45.76 -9.49 -4.77
C LEU A 557 -45.19 -10.20 -3.53
N ASP A 558 -46.07 -10.70 -2.67
CA ASP A 558 -45.68 -11.55 -1.53
C ASP A 558 -45.68 -13.03 -1.96
N LEU A 559 -44.81 -13.41 -2.90
CA LEU A 559 -44.71 -14.78 -3.40
C LEU A 559 -43.34 -15.38 -3.06
N LYS A 560 -43.30 -16.71 -2.85
CA LYS A 560 -42.01 -17.38 -2.70
C LYS A 560 -41.29 -17.40 -4.06
N PRO A 561 -39.95 -17.38 -4.10
CA PRO A 561 -39.19 -17.38 -5.35
C PRO A 561 -39.56 -18.53 -6.30
N ALA A 562 -39.88 -19.70 -5.74
CA ALA A 562 -40.32 -20.86 -6.50
C ALA A 562 -41.70 -20.69 -7.14
N ALA A 563 -42.63 -19.96 -6.51
CA ALA A 563 -43.95 -19.66 -7.07
C ALA A 563 -43.84 -18.66 -8.22
N SER A 564 -43.04 -17.61 -8.08
CA SER A 564 -42.74 -16.66 -9.16
C SER A 564 -42.05 -17.35 -10.35
N TRP A 565 -41.11 -18.25 -10.07
CA TRP A 565 -40.46 -19.10 -11.08
C TRP A 565 -41.47 -19.98 -11.83
N MET A 566 -42.45 -20.55 -11.13
CA MET A 566 -43.45 -21.43 -11.75
C MET A 566 -44.47 -20.66 -12.59
N LEU A 567 -44.93 -19.49 -12.14
CA LEU A 567 -45.85 -18.63 -12.89
C LEU A 567 -45.25 -18.18 -14.23
N LEU A 568 -43.96 -17.81 -14.24
CA LEU A 568 -43.26 -17.42 -15.48
C LEU A 568 -43.19 -18.56 -16.50
N ARG A 569 -43.05 -19.80 -16.05
CA ARG A 569 -43.03 -20.99 -16.91
C ARG A 569 -44.40 -21.38 -17.44
N ILE A 570 -45.45 -21.31 -16.60
CA ILE A 570 -46.82 -21.53 -17.08
C ILE A 570 -47.21 -20.43 -18.09
N ASN A 571 -46.77 -19.18 -17.86
CA ASN A 571 -47.00 -18.09 -18.82
C ASN A 571 -46.29 -18.33 -20.17
N ARG A 572 -45.07 -18.90 -20.14
CA ARG A 572 -44.30 -19.19 -21.35
C ARG A 572 -44.82 -20.40 -22.12
N TYR A 573 -45.08 -21.51 -21.44
CA TYR A 573 -45.48 -22.77 -22.09
C TYR A 573 -46.99 -22.93 -22.25
N GLY A 574 -47.79 -22.00 -21.72
CA GLY A 574 -49.26 -22.08 -21.66
C GLY A 574 -49.76 -23.00 -20.55
N SER A 575 -49.15 -24.18 -20.41
CA SER A 575 -49.46 -25.15 -19.37
C SER A 575 -48.21 -25.88 -18.88
N VAL A 576 -48.19 -26.27 -17.61
CA VAL A 576 -47.06 -27.02 -17.03
C VAL A 576 -47.53 -28.16 -16.17
N GLU A 577 -46.96 -29.35 -16.37
CA GLU A 577 -47.12 -30.49 -15.47
C GLU A 577 -45.98 -30.51 -14.43
N PRO A 578 -46.29 -30.37 -13.12
CA PRO A 578 -45.26 -30.29 -12.07
C PRO A 578 -44.27 -31.46 -12.02
N ALA A 579 -44.74 -32.68 -12.33
CA ALA A 579 -43.92 -33.89 -12.32
C ALA A 579 -42.90 -33.88 -13.47
N LEU A 580 -43.35 -33.63 -14.70
CA LEU A 580 -42.47 -33.53 -15.88
C LEU A 580 -41.49 -32.36 -15.78
N LEU A 581 -41.91 -31.23 -15.19
CA LEU A 581 -41.03 -30.09 -14.97
C LEU A 581 -39.91 -30.40 -13.97
N SER A 582 -40.17 -31.23 -12.97
CA SER A 582 -39.16 -31.66 -12.00
C SER A 582 -38.12 -32.59 -12.61
N GLU A 583 -38.48 -33.38 -13.62
CA GLU A 583 -37.55 -34.26 -14.34
C GLU A 583 -36.67 -33.49 -15.32
N ARG A 584 -37.17 -32.37 -15.88
CA ARG A 584 -36.47 -31.55 -16.88
C ARG A 584 -35.76 -30.33 -16.31
N SER A 585 -35.90 -30.04 -15.01
CA SER A 585 -35.27 -28.89 -14.36
C SER A 585 -34.40 -29.31 -13.16
N ILE A 586 -33.51 -28.42 -12.75
CA ILE A 586 -32.59 -28.64 -11.61
C ILE A 586 -33.33 -28.45 -10.26
N VAL A 587 -34.61 -28.08 -10.27
CA VAL A 587 -35.39 -27.75 -9.07
C VAL A 587 -36.03 -29.02 -8.47
N PRO A 588 -35.79 -29.33 -7.18
CA PRO A 588 -36.35 -30.53 -6.55
C PRO A 588 -37.89 -30.51 -6.54
N LEU A 589 -38.51 -31.68 -6.75
CA LEU A 589 -39.97 -31.86 -6.76
C LEU A 589 -40.67 -31.28 -5.51
N ARG A 590 -40.02 -31.33 -4.34
CA ARG A 590 -40.57 -30.74 -3.09
C ARG A 590 -40.80 -29.23 -3.21
N VAL A 591 -39.89 -28.52 -3.87
CA VAL A 591 -39.95 -27.06 -4.06
C VAL A 591 -41.03 -26.72 -5.09
N ILE A 592 -41.15 -27.52 -6.15
CA ILE A 592 -42.18 -27.37 -7.18
C ILE A 592 -43.58 -27.65 -6.60
N ALA A 593 -43.72 -28.67 -5.75
CA ALA A 593 -44.97 -28.99 -5.08
C ALA A 593 -45.41 -27.87 -4.12
N GLU A 594 -44.48 -27.26 -3.39
CA GLU A 594 -44.78 -26.11 -2.52
C GLU A 594 -45.19 -24.87 -3.32
N ALA A 595 -44.52 -24.60 -4.44
CA ALA A 595 -44.89 -23.55 -5.37
C ALA A 595 -46.28 -23.78 -5.98
N THR A 596 -46.57 -25.02 -6.39
CA THR A 596 -47.88 -25.43 -6.92
C THR A 596 -49.00 -25.14 -5.93
N ARG A 597 -48.83 -25.58 -4.69
CA ARG A 597 -49.80 -25.32 -3.64
C ARG A 597 -50.01 -23.81 -3.42
N GLN A 598 -48.94 -23.02 -3.39
CA GLN A 598 -49.05 -21.58 -3.16
C GLN A 598 -49.79 -20.84 -4.29
N ILE A 599 -49.59 -21.23 -5.55
CA ILE A 599 -50.27 -20.58 -6.68
C ILE A 599 -51.73 -21.04 -6.83
N GLU A 600 -52.05 -22.28 -6.48
CA GLU A 600 -53.43 -22.79 -6.45
C GLU A 600 -54.22 -22.15 -5.29
N GLU A 601 -53.65 -22.09 -4.07
CA GLU A 601 -54.29 -21.45 -2.90
C GLU A 601 -54.58 -19.96 -3.13
N ARG A 602 -53.74 -19.27 -3.91
CA ARG A 602 -53.92 -17.86 -4.25
C ARG A 602 -54.77 -17.62 -5.49
N GLY A 603 -55.32 -18.69 -6.10
CA GLY A 603 -56.16 -18.59 -7.31
C GLY A 603 -55.41 -18.09 -8.55
N LEU A 604 -54.08 -18.20 -8.58
CA LEU A 604 -53.22 -17.74 -9.69
C LEU A 604 -53.07 -18.80 -10.78
N ALA A 605 -53.30 -20.07 -10.47
CA ALA A 605 -53.38 -21.14 -11.45
C ALA A 605 -54.47 -22.14 -11.07
N VAL A 606 -55.07 -22.75 -12.09
CA VAL A 606 -56.07 -23.81 -11.95
C VAL A 606 -55.55 -25.07 -12.63
N ARG A 607 -55.90 -26.22 -12.07
CA ARG A 607 -55.52 -27.53 -12.58
C ARG A 607 -56.58 -28.03 -13.55
N GLU A 608 -56.17 -28.27 -14.79
CA GLU A 608 -57.02 -28.86 -15.83
C GLU A 608 -56.54 -30.30 -16.11
N GLY A 609 -56.87 -31.23 -15.20
CA GLY A 609 -56.34 -32.60 -15.25
C GLY A 609 -54.95 -32.71 -14.63
N LEU A 610 -53.95 -33.12 -15.43
CA LEU A 610 -52.54 -33.15 -15.03
C LEU A 610 -51.82 -31.78 -15.15
N PRO A 611 -52.05 -30.96 -16.19
CA PRO A 611 -51.43 -29.65 -16.31
C PRO A 611 -52.05 -28.56 -15.42
N LEU A 612 -51.21 -27.58 -15.05
CA LEU A 612 -51.61 -26.30 -14.48
C LEU A 612 -51.66 -25.22 -15.56
N VAL A 613 -52.72 -24.42 -15.54
CA VAL A 613 -52.95 -23.27 -16.45
C VAL A 613 -53.18 -22.01 -15.62
N LEU A 614 -52.69 -20.86 -16.10
CA LEU A 614 -52.89 -19.58 -15.41
C LEU A 614 -54.35 -19.12 -15.48
N THR A 615 -54.86 -18.61 -14.35
CA THR A 615 -56.12 -17.83 -14.31
C THR A 615 -55.89 -16.43 -14.87
N ASP A 616 -56.95 -15.65 -15.11
CA ASP A 616 -56.82 -14.25 -15.53
C ASP A 616 -56.02 -13.42 -14.52
N GLN A 617 -56.21 -13.68 -13.22
CA GLN A 617 -55.43 -13.07 -12.15
C GLN A 617 -53.96 -13.54 -12.18
N GLY A 618 -53.71 -14.82 -12.44
CA GLY A 618 -52.37 -15.38 -12.63
C GLY A 618 -51.62 -14.78 -13.82
N ARG A 619 -52.32 -14.53 -14.92
CA ARG A 619 -51.76 -13.92 -16.14
C ARG A 619 -51.31 -12.48 -15.89
N ALA A 620 -52.13 -11.67 -15.22
CA ALA A 620 -51.76 -10.31 -14.82
C ALA A 620 -50.55 -10.29 -13.86
N VAL A 621 -50.45 -11.26 -12.95
CA VAL A 621 -49.31 -11.40 -12.04
C VAL A 621 -48.04 -11.84 -12.79
N ALA A 622 -48.16 -12.75 -13.75
CA ALA A 622 -47.05 -13.19 -14.60
C ALA A 622 -46.52 -12.05 -15.48
N GLU A 623 -47.40 -11.23 -16.07
CA GLU A 623 -47.02 -10.04 -16.84
C GLU A 623 -46.24 -9.03 -16.00
N ARG A 624 -46.66 -8.79 -14.75
CA ARG A 624 -45.92 -7.93 -13.80
C ARG A 624 -44.53 -8.48 -13.47
N LEU A 625 -44.41 -9.80 -13.30
CA LEU A 625 -43.13 -10.48 -13.08
C LEU A 625 -42.22 -10.38 -14.32
N THR A 626 -42.77 -10.54 -15.53
CA THR A 626 -42.03 -10.39 -16.79
C THR A 626 -41.57 -8.94 -16.99
N ALA A 627 -42.41 -7.95 -16.68
CA ALA A 627 -42.03 -6.53 -16.74
C ALA A 627 -40.93 -6.19 -15.73
N ALA A 628 -41.05 -6.66 -14.48
CA ALA A 628 -40.01 -6.48 -13.45
C ALA A 628 -38.69 -7.19 -13.82
N ARG A 629 -38.76 -8.34 -14.49
CA ARG A 629 -37.60 -9.04 -15.04
C ARG A 629 -36.90 -8.22 -16.12
N ARG A 630 -37.66 -7.67 -17.07
CA ARG A 630 -37.15 -6.82 -18.16
C ARG A 630 -36.50 -5.56 -17.61
N ALA A 631 -37.13 -4.90 -16.64
CA ALA A 631 -36.57 -3.75 -15.94
C ALA A 631 -35.25 -4.10 -15.21
N SER A 632 -35.19 -5.26 -14.56
CA SER A 632 -33.95 -5.72 -13.90
C SER A 632 -32.81 -6.03 -14.88
N LEU A 633 -33.11 -6.52 -16.08
CA LEU A 633 -32.11 -6.72 -17.14
C LEU A 633 -31.66 -5.39 -17.75
N ALA A 634 -32.59 -4.44 -17.93
CA ALA A 634 -32.30 -3.09 -18.39
C ALA A 634 -31.40 -2.33 -17.41
N GLU A 635 -31.66 -2.42 -16.11
CA GLU A 635 -30.82 -1.80 -15.07
C GLU A 635 -29.38 -2.33 -15.09
N LEU A 636 -29.19 -3.62 -15.40
CA LEU A 636 -27.85 -4.22 -15.56
C LEU A 636 -27.11 -3.71 -16.81
N LEU A 637 -27.83 -3.22 -17.81
CA LEU A 637 -27.26 -2.66 -19.04
C LEU A 637 -26.96 -1.15 -18.91
N GLY A 638 -27.52 -0.47 -17.90
CA GLY A 638 -27.22 0.93 -17.58
C GLY A 638 -27.44 1.88 -18.76
N ASP A 639 -26.54 2.85 -18.94
CA ASP A 639 -26.62 3.91 -19.97
C ASP A 639 -26.53 3.41 -21.44
N TRP A 640 -26.26 2.12 -21.65
CA TRP A 640 -26.17 1.51 -22.99
C TRP A 640 -27.54 1.13 -23.56
N TRP A 641 -28.59 1.13 -22.74
CA TRP A 641 -29.95 0.82 -23.14
C TRP A 641 -30.90 2.00 -22.81
N THR A 642 -31.71 2.41 -23.78
CA THR A 642 -32.77 3.42 -23.59
C THR A 642 -33.97 2.99 -24.43
N GLU A 643 -35.18 3.13 -23.90
CA GLU A 643 -36.42 2.69 -24.56
C GLU A 643 -36.62 3.35 -25.96
N ASP A 644 -36.03 4.54 -26.14
CA ASP A 644 -36.09 5.34 -27.37
C ASP A 644 -35.01 5.00 -28.44
N ARG A 645 -34.15 3.98 -28.21
CA ARG A 645 -33.10 3.58 -29.18
C ARG A 645 -33.39 2.21 -29.83
N PRO A 646 -33.72 2.15 -31.14
CA PRO A 646 -33.91 0.89 -31.84
C PRO A 646 -32.55 0.32 -32.22
N THR A 647 -32.06 -0.66 -31.46
CA THR A 647 -30.85 -1.43 -31.78
C THR A 647 -31.09 -2.90 -31.44
N ASP A 648 -30.30 -3.80 -32.04
CA ASP A 648 -30.32 -5.27 -31.86
C ASP A 648 -30.34 -5.72 -30.37
N LEU A 649 -29.94 -4.84 -29.46
CA LEU A 649 -30.00 -5.03 -28.02
C LEU A 649 -31.42 -5.25 -27.48
N THR A 650 -32.45 -4.61 -28.05
CA THR A 650 -33.84 -4.77 -27.59
C THR A 650 -34.37 -6.16 -27.92
N GLU A 651 -34.01 -6.68 -29.10
CA GLU A 651 -34.34 -8.06 -29.50
C GLU A 651 -33.58 -9.07 -28.63
N LEU A 652 -32.29 -8.82 -28.36
CA LEU A 652 -31.47 -9.65 -27.49
C LEU A 652 -31.99 -9.68 -26.04
N VAL A 653 -32.42 -8.55 -25.49
CA VAL A 653 -32.99 -8.48 -24.13
C VAL A 653 -34.33 -9.21 -24.07
N ASP A 654 -35.16 -9.09 -25.11
CA ASP A 654 -36.42 -9.83 -25.21
C ASP A 654 -36.16 -11.35 -25.32
N GLU A 655 -35.18 -11.77 -26.14
CA GLU A 655 -34.80 -13.17 -26.34
C GLU A 655 -34.20 -13.79 -25.06
N LEU A 656 -33.27 -13.08 -24.42
CA LEU A 656 -32.67 -13.51 -23.15
C LEU A 656 -33.69 -13.52 -22.00
N SER A 657 -34.56 -12.51 -21.92
CA SER A 657 -35.62 -12.49 -20.92
C SER A 657 -36.58 -13.65 -21.12
N ALA A 658 -36.93 -13.97 -22.37
CA ALA A 658 -37.72 -15.15 -22.66
C ALA A 658 -36.98 -16.40 -22.17
N GLU A 659 -35.77 -16.66 -22.67
CA GLU A 659 -34.98 -17.88 -22.39
C GLU A 659 -34.74 -18.10 -20.89
N LEU A 660 -34.55 -17.03 -20.12
CA LEU A 660 -34.37 -17.08 -18.67
C LEU A 660 -35.69 -17.30 -17.91
N CYS A 661 -36.84 -16.97 -18.49
CA CYS A 661 -38.17 -17.29 -17.96
C CYS A 661 -38.59 -18.75 -18.23
N GLY A 662 -37.81 -19.51 -19.01
CA GLY A 662 -37.93 -20.96 -19.23
C GLY A 662 -37.20 -21.37 -20.51
N SER A 663 -36.37 -22.41 -20.48
CA SER A 663 -35.65 -22.85 -21.69
C SER A 663 -36.52 -23.77 -22.56
N ASP A 664 -36.31 -23.82 -23.88
CA ASP A 664 -37.05 -24.74 -24.76
C ASP A 664 -36.82 -26.22 -24.39
N ALA A 665 -35.67 -26.54 -23.79
CA ALA A 665 -35.37 -27.87 -23.26
C ALA A 665 -36.30 -28.31 -22.10
N GLU A 666 -36.96 -27.35 -21.44
CA GLU A 666 -37.84 -27.58 -20.30
C GLU A 666 -39.33 -27.64 -20.70
N SER A 667 -39.63 -27.52 -22.00
CA SER A 667 -41.00 -27.62 -22.54
C SER A 667 -41.62 -29.00 -22.23
N PRO A 668 -42.80 -29.09 -21.61
CA PRO A 668 -43.42 -30.37 -21.24
C PRO A 668 -43.79 -31.25 -22.45
N HIS A 669 -44.17 -30.64 -23.58
CA HIS A 669 -44.76 -31.35 -24.71
C HIS A 669 -43.83 -31.47 -25.94
N GLY A 670 -42.60 -30.91 -25.89
CA GLY A 670 -41.59 -31.13 -26.93
C GLY A 670 -41.90 -30.55 -28.32
N GLU A 671 -42.89 -29.67 -28.44
CA GLU A 671 -43.25 -29.02 -29.71
C GLU A 671 -42.39 -27.79 -30.03
N GLU A 672 -42.29 -27.45 -31.32
CA GLU A 672 -41.46 -26.41 -31.93
C GLU A 672 -41.47 -25.05 -31.19
N PRO A 673 -40.37 -24.27 -31.27
CA PRO A 673 -40.24 -23.00 -30.56
C PRO A 673 -41.40 -22.05 -30.89
N TRP A 674 -41.94 -21.42 -29.85
CA TRP A 674 -42.89 -20.30 -29.95
C TRP A 674 -42.39 -19.29 -31.00
N ARG A 675 -42.99 -19.31 -32.20
CA ARG A 675 -42.86 -18.20 -33.15
C ARG A 675 -43.97 -17.21 -32.83
N ARG A 676 -43.60 -15.97 -32.47
CA ARG A 676 -44.53 -14.82 -32.42
C ARG A 676 -45.41 -14.86 -33.68
N ARG A 677 -46.74 -14.88 -33.52
CA ARG A 677 -47.65 -14.60 -34.65
C ARG A 677 -47.30 -13.20 -35.19
N PRO A 678 -46.94 -13.03 -36.48
CA PRO A 678 -46.67 -11.71 -37.03
C PRO A 678 -48.00 -10.97 -37.22
N GLY A 679 -48.26 -9.91 -36.44
CA GLY A 679 -49.46 -9.10 -36.67
C GLY A 679 -50.00 -8.21 -35.55
N ALA A 680 -49.27 -7.89 -34.48
CA ALA A 680 -49.70 -6.86 -33.53
C ALA A 680 -48.68 -5.73 -33.49
N ALA A 681 -48.98 -4.64 -34.19
CA ALA A 681 -48.22 -3.40 -34.12
C ALA A 681 -48.33 -2.79 -32.71
N PRO A 682 -47.28 -2.13 -32.20
CA PRO A 682 -47.36 -1.43 -30.93
C PRO A 682 -48.31 -0.23 -31.03
N ARG A 683 -49.20 -0.08 -30.06
CA ARG A 683 -49.82 1.19 -29.71
C ARG A 683 -49.33 1.61 -28.35
#